data_AF-A0A854QDX6-F1
#
_entry.id   AF-A0A854QDX6-F1
#
_cell.length_a   1.000
_cell.length_b   1.000
_cell.length_c   1.000
_cell.angle_alpha   90.00
_cell.angle_beta   90.00
_cell.angle_gamma   90.00
#
_symmetry.space_group_name_H-M   'P 1'
#
loop_
_entity.id
_entity.type
_entity.pdbx_description
1 polymer ?
#
loop_
_entity_poly.entity_id
_entity_poly.type
_entity_poly.pdbx_seq_one_letter_code
_entity_poly.pdbx_strand_id
1 'polypeptide(L)'
;MSSLASPPSLWISFWMFLTTLIVSWDAGYCFMRPRSLPGGDLSWIWKPYNDFPYGEIDYLYGWKAFNEKDGFTAAQALLNVVEILLAIGYLYLRHISPRNKPFQKYHAVAPLVGFAGAIMTASKTVLYFLQEYFCGWCNVGHNDRWTFWMVWVIPNGTWIILPAIVSVILGRYIAAALERDAIYSPVSISLPRTESPAEKSASTRTEEPSQLPAALPLTFHPRALSILIVGSNRLAASRALTFLEADAKVFLLTSSEEVAKEIKELEEGGRVSLLQSTASDSAAWSELLAKYDISLACVTDTLISTPSRRSLASATIIYQTCSSLHIPVNISDQPLLSTYTFPSVHRFAGADGPSHLQVAVSTNGQGCRMSGRIKREIVSRLPADVGKAVDNVGKLRTRAKVRAKISEEDDGPLNMPVPQLSTPSISRRNSEEVIQQLSEEEQQLRRMRWVYQMSEYYSFEHLAKISNEEMDKALEIWGQRDEGYLPHHDGKTANASEKKGRILLIGSGPGHPGLLTMAAHTALRTATLILSDKLVPAEILALIPNSTKLHIAKKFPGNAEGAQNEMMELALEGAQRGETVVRLKQGDPFVYGRGGEEVLYFRQHGFESTVIPGISSALAAPLMMGIPVTQRGVAESLVLCTGVGRQGKAVQLPGYVKSRTLVMLMGVARISQIIEVLTSSTAAGRDGAAYPPHLPIAVIERASSPDQRVILSTLEKIQPALKQVDERPPGMMLVGWAALALEGKGRVDVLDRSEDDEAEMVESWLAEGQDGELKGWKVREGLNDEWRGILNGTI
;
A
#
# COMPACT_ATOMS: atom_id res chain seq x y z
N MET A 1 -31.77 12.41 -13.61
CA MET A 1 -32.24 11.51 -12.53
C MET A 1 -32.62 12.32 -11.28
N SER A 2 -33.68 13.14 -11.34
CA SER A 2 -33.98 14.19 -10.34
C SER A 2 -35.26 13.96 -9.51
N SER A 3 -35.71 12.71 -9.28
CA SER A 3 -37.00 12.47 -8.59
C SER A 3 -36.99 11.54 -7.38
N LEU A 4 -35.83 11.15 -6.83
CA LEU A 4 -35.75 10.13 -5.77
C LEU A 4 -35.44 10.66 -4.36
N ALA A 5 -35.64 11.97 -4.13
CA ALA A 5 -35.57 12.57 -2.79
C ALA A 5 -36.94 12.64 -2.06
N SER A 6 -37.96 11.99 -2.60
CA SER A 6 -39.25 11.85 -1.92
C SER A 6 -39.16 10.69 -0.93
N PRO A 7 -39.55 10.84 0.34
CA PRO A 7 -39.73 9.68 1.22
C PRO A 7 -40.66 8.64 0.57
N PRO A 8 -40.53 7.33 0.90
CA PRO A 8 -41.47 6.32 0.41
C PRO A 8 -42.90 6.77 0.67
N SER A 9 -43.74 6.64 -0.36
CA SER A 9 -45.08 7.19 -0.43
C SER A 9 -45.97 6.75 0.73
N LEU A 10 -46.85 7.63 1.20
CA LEU A 10 -47.78 7.37 2.30
C LEU A 10 -48.64 6.11 2.07
N TRP A 11 -48.93 5.77 0.80
CA TRP A 11 -49.68 4.57 0.46
C TRP A 11 -48.97 3.26 0.88
N ILE A 12 -47.63 3.22 0.91
CA ILE A 12 -46.89 2.02 1.38
C ILE A 12 -47.12 1.81 2.88
N SER A 13 -47.19 2.90 3.64
CA SER A 13 -47.53 2.82 5.06
C SER A 13 -48.97 2.38 5.28
N PHE A 14 -49.89 2.89 4.46
CA PHE A 14 -51.28 2.44 4.49
C PHE A 14 -51.40 0.95 4.16
N TRP A 15 -50.69 0.47 3.14
CA TRP A 15 -50.63 -0.94 2.78
C TRP A 15 -50.11 -1.80 3.93
N MET A 16 -48.96 -1.46 4.52
CA MET A 16 -48.39 -2.21 5.65
C MET A 16 -49.34 -2.26 6.86
N PHE A 17 -50.07 -1.17 7.12
CA PHE A 17 -51.08 -1.14 8.18
C PHE A 17 -52.27 -2.06 7.87
N LEU A 18 -52.80 -1.98 6.64
CA LEU A 18 -53.92 -2.81 6.21
C LEU A 18 -53.55 -4.31 6.22
N THR A 19 -52.36 -4.65 5.69
CA THR A 19 -51.82 -6.02 5.70
C THR A 19 -51.70 -6.55 7.11
N THR A 20 -51.19 -5.76 8.06
CA THR A 20 -51.08 -6.15 9.47
C THR A 20 -52.44 -6.61 10.03
N LEU A 21 -53.52 -5.88 9.76
CA LEU A 21 -54.86 -6.21 10.26
C LEU A 21 -55.41 -7.49 9.62
N ILE A 22 -55.34 -7.59 8.29
CA ILE A 22 -55.90 -8.73 7.54
C ILE A 22 -55.12 -10.02 7.83
N VAL A 23 -53.79 -9.94 7.84
CA VAL A 23 -52.92 -11.10 8.05
C VAL A 23 -52.99 -11.58 9.51
N SER A 24 -53.17 -10.67 10.48
CA SER A 24 -53.42 -11.04 11.88
C SER A 24 -54.73 -11.80 12.05
N TRP A 25 -55.77 -11.37 11.33
CA TRP A 25 -57.06 -12.06 11.32
C TRP A 25 -56.93 -13.48 10.77
N ASP A 26 -56.20 -13.64 9.67
CA ASP A 26 -55.99 -14.91 8.98
C ASP A 26 -55.13 -15.90 9.81
N ALA A 27 -54.01 -15.42 10.38
CA ALA A 27 -53.16 -16.22 11.26
C ALA A 27 -53.91 -16.67 12.52
N GLY A 28 -54.70 -15.77 13.11
CA GLY A 28 -55.54 -16.07 14.26
C GLY A 28 -56.57 -17.15 13.96
N TYR A 29 -57.20 -17.11 12.78
CA TYR A 29 -58.14 -18.14 12.33
C TYR A 29 -57.47 -19.52 12.26
N CYS A 30 -56.26 -19.59 11.71
CA CYS A 30 -55.51 -20.84 11.55
C CYS A 30 -55.00 -21.41 12.88
N PHE A 31 -54.44 -20.58 13.76
CA PHE A 31 -53.89 -21.05 15.04
C PHE A 31 -54.95 -21.47 16.05
N MET A 32 -56.15 -20.91 15.97
CA MET A 32 -57.23 -21.20 16.92
C MET A 32 -58.09 -22.40 16.49
N ARG A 33 -57.70 -23.16 15.46
CA ARG A 33 -58.42 -24.39 15.08
C ARG A 33 -58.27 -25.46 16.19
N PRO A 34 -59.34 -26.19 16.56
CA PRO A 34 -60.65 -26.23 15.92
C PRO A 34 -61.65 -25.19 16.47
N ARG A 35 -61.29 -24.38 17.47
CA ARG A 35 -62.18 -23.40 18.13
C ARG A 35 -62.69 -22.31 17.18
N SER A 36 -61.91 -21.96 16.16
CA SER A 36 -62.26 -20.97 15.12
C SER A 36 -63.14 -21.52 13.99
N LEU A 37 -63.17 -22.85 13.77
CA LEU A 37 -63.94 -23.50 12.72
C LEU A 37 -65.45 -23.50 13.04
N PRO A 38 -66.34 -23.70 12.05
CA PRO A 38 -67.78 -23.79 12.28
C PRO A 38 -68.12 -24.85 13.34
N GLY A 39 -68.82 -24.45 14.41
CA GLY A 39 -69.13 -25.30 15.57
C GLY A 39 -68.15 -25.21 16.74
N GLY A 40 -67.04 -24.50 16.60
CA GLY A 40 -66.13 -24.17 17.71
C GLY A 40 -66.63 -23.04 18.61
N ASP A 41 -66.12 -22.97 19.84
CA ASP A 41 -66.52 -22.00 20.86
C ASP A 41 -66.03 -20.56 20.58
N LEU A 42 -65.02 -20.39 19.72
CA LEU A 42 -64.52 -19.09 19.25
C LEU A 42 -64.97 -18.76 17.81
N SER A 43 -65.79 -19.61 17.19
CA SER A 43 -66.22 -19.46 15.78
C SER A 43 -66.94 -18.14 15.49
N TRP A 44 -67.55 -17.52 16.50
CA TRP A 44 -68.24 -16.23 16.40
C TRP A 44 -67.30 -15.06 16.08
N ILE A 45 -66.01 -15.15 16.46
CA ILE A 45 -65.01 -14.12 16.13
C ILE A 45 -64.80 -14.11 14.62
N TRP A 46 -64.58 -15.27 14.00
CA TRP A 46 -64.39 -15.42 12.56
C TRP A 46 -65.67 -15.69 11.79
N LYS A 47 -66.80 -15.20 12.30
CA LYS A 47 -68.12 -15.39 11.67
C LYS A 47 -68.14 -15.04 10.18
N PRO A 48 -67.50 -13.96 9.68
CA PRO A 48 -67.45 -13.70 8.23
C PRO A 48 -66.79 -14.81 7.40
N TYR A 49 -65.77 -15.49 7.93
CA TYR A 49 -65.10 -16.63 7.26
C TYR A 49 -65.94 -17.92 7.32
N ASN A 50 -66.79 -18.03 8.33
CA ASN A 50 -67.64 -19.21 8.56
C ASN A 50 -69.01 -19.09 7.87
N ASP A 51 -69.58 -17.87 7.80
CA ASP A 51 -70.85 -17.57 7.13
C ASP A 51 -70.70 -17.48 5.62
N PHE A 52 -69.56 -16.98 5.13
CA PHE A 52 -69.12 -17.12 3.75
C PHE A 52 -68.05 -18.22 3.74
N PRO A 53 -68.44 -19.50 3.62
CA PRO A 53 -67.68 -20.66 4.10
C PRO A 53 -66.35 -20.81 3.35
N TYR A 54 -65.36 -20.01 3.72
CA TYR A 54 -64.10 -19.88 3.00
C TYR A 54 -63.32 -21.19 3.09
N GLY A 55 -63.46 -21.93 4.18
CA GLY A 55 -62.89 -23.28 4.32
C GLY A 55 -63.53 -24.36 3.43
N GLU A 56 -64.68 -24.09 2.79
CA GLU A 56 -65.28 -24.95 1.76
C GLU A 56 -64.85 -24.53 0.35
N ILE A 57 -64.46 -23.27 0.18
CA ILE A 57 -63.89 -22.73 -1.07
C ILE A 57 -62.43 -23.12 -1.18
N ASP A 58 -61.68 -22.95 -0.11
CA ASP A 58 -60.28 -23.33 -0.01
C ASP A 58 -60.11 -24.33 1.13
N TYR A 59 -59.96 -25.60 0.76
CA TYR A 59 -59.87 -26.68 1.73
C TYR A 59 -58.66 -26.60 2.66
N LEU A 60 -57.64 -25.80 2.30
CA LEU A 60 -56.51 -25.52 3.16
C LEU A 60 -56.94 -24.80 4.45
N TYR A 61 -58.06 -24.07 4.39
CA TYR A 61 -58.64 -23.34 5.50
C TYR A 61 -59.73 -24.11 6.29
N GLY A 62 -60.22 -25.21 5.74
CA GLY A 62 -61.36 -25.95 6.27
C GLY A 62 -61.02 -27.14 7.16
N TRP A 63 -62.06 -27.93 7.49
CA TRP A 63 -61.95 -29.16 8.27
C TRP A 63 -61.06 -30.22 7.62
N LYS A 64 -60.98 -30.25 6.28
CA LYS A 64 -60.16 -31.22 5.53
C LYS A 64 -58.69 -31.12 5.92
N ALA A 65 -58.07 -29.95 5.77
CA ALA A 65 -56.67 -29.72 6.13
C ALA A 65 -56.40 -29.94 7.63
N PHE A 66 -57.36 -29.57 8.51
CA PHE A 66 -57.22 -29.80 9.95
C PHE A 66 -57.22 -31.30 10.31
N ASN A 67 -58.15 -32.07 9.74
CA ASN A 67 -58.28 -33.51 10.00
C ASN A 67 -57.12 -34.31 9.39
N GLU A 68 -56.63 -33.89 8.22
CA GLU A 68 -55.48 -34.46 7.53
C GLU A 68 -54.14 -34.09 8.20
N LYS A 69 -54.16 -33.18 9.19
CA LYS A 69 -52.98 -32.62 9.86
C LYS A 69 -51.97 -32.03 8.86
N ASP A 70 -52.49 -31.30 7.88
CA ASP A 70 -51.66 -30.64 6.87
C ASP A 70 -50.76 -29.58 7.55
N GLY A 71 -49.45 -29.84 7.53
CA GLY A 71 -48.44 -28.95 8.10
C GLY A 71 -48.26 -27.65 7.32
N PHE A 72 -48.70 -27.60 6.06
CA PHE A 72 -48.53 -26.44 5.19
C PHE A 72 -49.31 -25.22 5.72
N THR A 73 -50.59 -25.38 6.10
CA THR A 73 -51.41 -24.27 6.62
C THR A 73 -50.82 -23.68 7.90
N ALA A 74 -50.36 -24.54 8.82
CA ALA A 74 -49.75 -24.10 10.08
C ALA A 74 -48.41 -23.39 9.85
N ALA A 75 -47.58 -23.88 8.90
CA ALA A 75 -46.34 -23.23 8.51
C ALA A 75 -46.59 -21.85 7.86
N GLN A 76 -47.61 -21.75 7.00
CA GLN A 76 -48.03 -20.48 6.40
C GLN A 76 -48.52 -19.50 7.49
N ALA A 77 -49.32 -19.95 8.44
CA ALA A 77 -49.78 -19.12 9.56
C ALA A 77 -48.62 -18.62 10.45
N LEU A 78 -47.56 -19.42 10.62
CA LEU A 78 -46.35 -18.97 11.33
C LEU A 78 -45.59 -17.89 10.57
N LEU A 79 -45.47 -18.02 9.24
CA LEU A 79 -44.87 -16.97 8.41
C LEU A 79 -45.70 -15.67 8.42
N ASN A 80 -47.03 -15.76 8.57
CA ASN A 80 -47.88 -14.57 8.77
C ASN A 80 -47.51 -13.81 10.05
N VAL A 81 -47.06 -14.48 11.11
CA VAL A 81 -46.59 -13.80 12.34
C VAL A 81 -45.34 -12.97 12.05
N VAL A 82 -44.39 -13.53 11.30
CA VAL A 82 -43.18 -12.80 10.89
C VAL A 82 -43.55 -11.60 10.02
N GLU A 83 -44.56 -11.75 9.16
CA GLU A 83 -45.05 -10.69 8.27
C GLU A 83 -45.62 -9.52 9.08
N ILE A 84 -46.46 -9.83 10.06
CA ILE A 84 -47.03 -8.86 11.00
C ILE A 84 -45.93 -8.11 11.75
N LEU A 85 -44.91 -8.82 12.26
CA LEU A 85 -43.81 -8.19 13.00
C LEU A 85 -42.99 -7.24 12.12
N LEU A 86 -42.71 -7.63 10.88
CA LEU A 86 -41.99 -6.78 9.93
C LEU A 86 -42.82 -5.56 9.50
N ALA A 87 -44.12 -5.73 9.28
CA ALA A 87 -45.03 -4.63 8.94
C ALA A 87 -45.18 -3.62 10.10
N ILE A 88 -45.35 -4.10 11.34
CA ILE A 88 -45.39 -3.25 12.54
C ILE A 88 -44.03 -2.56 12.75
N GLY A 89 -42.92 -3.29 12.58
CA GLY A 89 -41.58 -2.74 12.66
C GLY A 89 -41.36 -1.59 11.68
N TYR A 90 -41.80 -1.77 10.42
CA TYR A 90 -41.79 -0.70 9.41
C TYR A 90 -42.59 0.52 9.86
N LEU A 91 -43.84 0.34 10.32
CA LEU A 91 -44.72 1.44 10.73
C LEU A 91 -44.17 2.20 11.95
N TYR A 92 -43.64 1.48 12.94
CA TYR A 92 -43.04 2.05 14.13
C TYR A 92 -41.80 2.89 13.79
N LEU A 93 -40.87 2.31 13.04
CA LEU A 93 -39.64 3.01 12.63
C LEU A 93 -39.96 4.24 11.77
N ARG A 94 -41.00 4.16 10.94
CA ARG A 94 -41.39 5.23 10.03
C ARG A 94 -42.12 6.39 10.70
N HIS A 95 -43.08 6.11 11.59
CA HIS A 95 -44.03 7.11 12.07
C HIS A 95 -43.91 7.45 13.55
N ILE A 96 -43.33 6.57 14.37
CA ILE A 96 -43.34 6.70 15.83
C ILE A 96 -41.93 6.99 16.39
N SER A 97 -40.87 6.46 15.78
CA SER A 97 -39.49 6.60 16.27
C SER A 97 -38.99 8.07 16.30
N PRO A 98 -38.37 8.55 17.41
CA PRO A 98 -38.00 9.96 17.63
C PRO A 98 -36.97 10.50 16.63
N ARG A 99 -37.15 11.76 16.20
CA ARG A 99 -36.35 12.44 15.15
C ARG A 99 -35.10 13.21 15.66
N ASN A 100 -34.58 12.89 16.84
CA ASN A 100 -33.37 13.56 17.36
C ASN A 100 -32.10 13.00 16.71
N LYS A 101 -31.05 13.84 16.56
CA LYS A 101 -29.79 13.52 15.84
C LYS A 101 -29.14 12.15 16.15
N PRO A 102 -29.14 11.59 17.39
CA PRO A 102 -28.58 10.25 17.60
C PRO A 102 -29.48 9.09 17.14
N PHE A 103 -30.76 9.35 16.87
CA PHE A 103 -31.78 8.35 16.48
C PHE A 103 -32.20 8.44 15.01
N GLN A 104 -31.54 9.29 14.20
CA GLN A 104 -31.84 9.42 12.77
C GLN A 104 -31.52 8.14 11.97
N LYS A 105 -30.69 7.23 12.51
CA LYS A 105 -30.42 5.89 11.96
C LYS A 105 -31.68 5.02 11.86
N TYR A 106 -32.66 5.16 12.75
CA TYR A 106 -33.85 4.31 12.77
C TYR A 106 -34.79 4.56 11.58
N HIS A 107 -34.81 5.78 11.02
CA HIS A 107 -35.58 6.12 9.81
C HIS A 107 -34.95 5.55 8.53
N ALA A 108 -33.63 5.36 8.51
CA ALA A 108 -32.92 4.72 7.39
C ALA A 108 -33.10 3.19 7.36
N VAL A 109 -33.41 2.58 8.51
CA VAL A 109 -33.66 1.13 8.63
C VAL A 109 -35.09 0.76 8.19
N ALA A 110 -36.04 1.70 8.24
CA ALA A 110 -37.44 1.41 7.88
C ALA A 110 -37.59 0.84 6.45
N PRO A 111 -37.01 1.42 5.38
CA PRO A 111 -37.09 0.84 4.03
C PRO A 111 -36.58 -0.60 3.94
N LEU A 112 -35.53 -0.95 4.69
CA LEU A 112 -34.98 -2.31 4.73
C LEU A 112 -35.96 -3.31 5.34
N VAL A 113 -36.54 -2.96 6.48
CA VAL A 113 -37.54 -3.80 7.16
C VAL A 113 -38.79 -3.97 6.30
N GLY A 114 -39.26 -2.89 5.66
CA GLY A 114 -40.40 -2.92 4.74
C GLY A 114 -40.12 -3.74 3.48
N PHE A 115 -38.91 -3.67 2.94
CA PHE A 115 -38.47 -4.45 1.78
C PHE A 115 -38.46 -5.95 2.09
N ALA A 116 -37.87 -6.35 3.23
CA ALA A 116 -37.84 -7.74 3.68
C ALA A 116 -39.25 -8.29 3.89
N GLY A 117 -40.13 -7.52 4.56
CA GLY A 117 -41.53 -7.90 4.75
C GLY A 117 -42.27 -8.11 3.42
N ALA A 118 -42.16 -7.15 2.49
CA ALA A 118 -42.86 -7.21 1.21
C ALA A 118 -42.39 -8.38 0.31
N ILE A 119 -41.08 -8.67 0.28
CA ILE A 119 -40.56 -9.84 -0.45
C ILE A 119 -41.08 -11.13 0.15
N MET A 120 -41.10 -11.22 1.48
CA MET A 120 -41.58 -12.41 2.17
C MET A 120 -43.06 -12.66 1.89
N THR A 121 -43.92 -11.63 1.95
CA THR A 121 -45.34 -11.73 1.59
C THR A 121 -45.49 -12.27 0.17
N ALA A 122 -44.83 -11.64 -0.81
CA ALA A 122 -44.92 -12.07 -2.21
C ALA A 122 -44.44 -13.51 -2.40
N SER A 123 -43.28 -13.86 -1.83
CA SER A 123 -42.67 -15.19 -1.99
C SER A 123 -43.52 -16.29 -1.36
N LYS A 124 -44.10 -16.01 -0.19
CA LYS A 124 -45.01 -16.92 0.49
C LYS A 124 -46.28 -17.16 -0.33
N THR A 125 -46.90 -16.11 -0.84
CA THR A 125 -48.11 -16.24 -1.65
C THR A 125 -47.83 -16.92 -3.00
N VAL A 126 -46.66 -16.69 -3.61
CA VAL A 126 -46.22 -17.45 -4.79
C VAL A 126 -46.06 -18.93 -4.47
N LEU A 127 -45.46 -19.28 -3.34
CA LEU A 127 -45.35 -20.68 -2.90
C LEU A 127 -46.73 -21.32 -2.73
N TYR A 128 -47.71 -20.57 -2.22
CA TYR A 128 -49.09 -21.05 -2.11
C TYR A 128 -49.72 -21.34 -3.49
N PHE A 129 -49.56 -20.46 -4.48
CA PHE A 129 -50.00 -20.73 -5.86
C PHE A 129 -49.29 -21.93 -6.49
N LEU A 130 -47.97 -22.05 -6.28
CA LEU A 130 -47.19 -23.17 -6.82
C LEU A 130 -47.61 -24.50 -6.19
N GLN A 131 -47.91 -24.51 -4.89
CA GLN A 131 -48.41 -25.69 -4.20
C GLN A 131 -49.71 -26.19 -4.84
N GLU A 132 -50.68 -25.31 -5.09
CA GLU A 132 -51.91 -25.68 -5.78
C GLU A 132 -51.65 -26.18 -7.20
N TYR A 133 -50.78 -25.50 -7.96
CA TYR A 133 -50.44 -25.91 -9.31
C TYR A 133 -49.82 -27.32 -9.36
N PHE A 134 -48.84 -27.60 -8.49
CA PHE A 134 -48.14 -28.88 -8.47
C PHE A 134 -48.95 -30.03 -7.86
N CYS A 135 -49.92 -29.75 -6.99
CA CYS A 135 -50.85 -30.77 -6.50
C CYS A 135 -52.05 -30.99 -7.44
N GLY A 136 -52.12 -30.28 -8.58
CA GLY A 136 -53.21 -30.42 -9.55
C GLY A 136 -54.51 -29.75 -9.12
N TRP A 137 -54.42 -28.61 -8.44
CA TRP A 137 -55.56 -27.82 -7.90
C TRP A 137 -56.36 -28.58 -6.85
N CYS A 138 -55.66 -29.28 -5.96
CA CYS A 138 -56.23 -30.22 -5.00
C CYS A 138 -57.10 -29.58 -3.91
N ASN A 139 -56.92 -28.29 -3.59
CA ASN A 139 -57.69 -27.61 -2.55
C ASN A 139 -58.70 -26.59 -3.07
N VAL A 140 -58.57 -26.17 -4.33
CA VAL A 140 -59.44 -25.13 -4.92
C VAL A 140 -60.02 -25.49 -6.28
N GLY A 141 -59.60 -26.60 -6.89
CA GLY A 141 -60.04 -27.01 -8.24
C GLY A 141 -61.49 -27.49 -8.33
N HIS A 142 -62.15 -27.72 -7.18
CA HIS A 142 -63.56 -28.09 -7.11
C HIS A 142 -64.52 -26.90 -7.25
N ASN A 143 -64.01 -25.66 -7.15
CA ASN A 143 -64.82 -24.46 -7.26
C ASN A 143 -65.27 -24.19 -8.70
N ASP A 144 -66.43 -23.55 -8.86
CA ASP A 144 -66.83 -23.01 -10.15
C ASP A 144 -65.89 -21.87 -10.59
N ARG A 145 -65.85 -21.59 -11.90
CA ARG A 145 -64.91 -20.61 -12.46
C ARG A 145 -65.06 -19.21 -11.86
N TRP A 146 -66.27 -18.80 -11.51
CA TRP A 146 -66.50 -17.46 -10.96
C TRP A 146 -65.93 -17.37 -9.54
N THR A 147 -66.26 -18.32 -8.68
CA THR A 147 -65.74 -18.40 -7.31
C THR A 147 -64.22 -18.54 -7.29
N PHE A 148 -63.67 -19.40 -8.14
CA PHE A 148 -62.22 -19.57 -8.28
C PHE A 148 -61.50 -18.26 -8.61
N TRP A 149 -61.96 -17.52 -9.62
CA TRP A 149 -61.29 -16.27 -10.02
C TRP A 149 -61.52 -15.13 -9.02
N MET A 150 -62.76 -14.94 -8.55
CA MET A 150 -63.14 -13.79 -7.73
C MET A 150 -62.72 -13.91 -6.27
N VAL A 151 -62.82 -15.11 -5.70
CA VAL A 151 -62.60 -15.32 -4.25
C VAL A 151 -61.18 -15.82 -3.99
N TRP A 152 -60.59 -16.58 -4.90
CA TRP A 152 -59.26 -17.14 -4.70
C TRP A 152 -58.17 -16.43 -5.50
N VAL A 153 -58.31 -16.28 -6.83
CA VAL A 153 -57.22 -15.70 -7.66
C VAL A 153 -57.02 -14.21 -7.42
N ILE A 154 -58.07 -13.39 -7.44
CA ILE A 154 -57.93 -11.93 -7.29
C ILE A 154 -57.36 -11.53 -5.91
N PRO A 155 -57.88 -12.05 -4.78
CA PRO A 155 -57.34 -11.71 -3.47
C PRO A 155 -55.88 -12.16 -3.31
N ASN A 156 -55.56 -13.42 -3.63
CA ASN A 156 -54.19 -13.91 -3.50
C ASN A 156 -53.24 -13.25 -4.51
N GLY A 157 -53.69 -12.98 -5.75
CA GLY A 157 -52.91 -12.26 -6.76
C GLY A 157 -52.57 -10.83 -6.34
N THR A 158 -53.47 -10.16 -5.63
CA THR A 158 -53.23 -8.83 -5.05
C THR A 158 -52.08 -8.87 -4.03
N TRP A 159 -51.94 -9.96 -3.27
CA TRP A 159 -50.87 -10.20 -2.30
C TRP A 159 -49.53 -10.62 -2.94
N ILE A 160 -49.50 -10.82 -4.26
CA ILE A 160 -48.26 -10.95 -5.03
C ILE A 160 -47.90 -9.60 -5.65
N ILE A 161 -48.84 -8.96 -6.34
CA ILE A 161 -48.58 -7.76 -7.14
C ILE A 161 -48.22 -6.56 -6.25
N LEU A 162 -49.02 -6.27 -5.21
CA LEU A 162 -48.78 -5.09 -4.39
C LEU A 162 -47.47 -5.19 -3.59
N PRO A 163 -47.16 -6.31 -2.90
CA PRO A 163 -45.88 -6.44 -2.23
C PRO A 163 -44.69 -6.42 -3.20
N ALA A 164 -44.80 -7.02 -4.40
CA ALA A 164 -43.74 -6.93 -5.41
C ALA A 164 -43.46 -5.48 -5.85
N ILE A 165 -44.49 -4.66 -6.05
CA ILE A 165 -44.34 -3.22 -6.35
C ILE A 165 -43.67 -2.50 -5.18
N VAL A 166 -44.10 -2.78 -3.94
CA VAL A 166 -43.49 -2.21 -2.72
C VAL A 166 -42.01 -2.58 -2.63
N SER A 167 -41.64 -3.84 -2.89
CA SER A 167 -40.25 -4.32 -2.88
C SER A 167 -39.40 -3.60 -3.93
N VAL A 168 -39.91 -3.39 -5.15
CA VAL A 168 -39.17 -2.63 -6.19
C VAL A 168 -38.94 -1.19 -5.75
N ILE A 169 -39.94 -0.53 -5.17
CA ILE A 169 -39.83 0.87 -4.73
C ILE A 169 -38.85 1.00 -3.57
N LEU A 170 -39.00 0.18 -2.53
CA LEU A 170 -38.10 0.20 -1.37
C LEU A 170 -36.68 -0.28 -1.73
N GLY A 171 -36.54 -1.27 -2.61
CA GLY A 171 -35.26 -1.75 -3.10
C GLY A 171 -34.48 -0.67 -3.87
N ARG A 172 -35.15 0.10 -4.73
CA ARG A 172 -34.55 1.28 -5.39
C ARG A 172 -34.08 2.33 -4.39
N TYR A 173 -34.85 2.55 -3.32
CA TYR A 173 -34.48 3.47 -2.26
C TYR A 173 -33.23 3.00 -1.50
N ILE A 174 -33.14 1.70 -1.20
CA ILE A 174 -31.97 1.10 -0.53
C ILE A 174 -30.73 1.19 -1.43
N ALA A 175 -30.84 0.84 -2.71
CA ALA A 175 -29.72 0.91 -3.66
C ALA A 175 -29.17 2.34 -3.79
N ALA A 176 -30.05 3.34 -3.93
CA ALA A 176 -29.66 4.74 -4.00
C ALA A 176 -29.00 5.25 -2.70
N ALA A 177 -29.37 4.69 -1.54
CA ALA A 177 -28.73 5.02 -0.28
C ALA A 177 -27.33 4.38 -0.15
N LEU A 178 -27.15 3.14 -0.60
CA LEU A 178 -25.86 2.44 -0.57
C LEU A 178 -24.83 3.05 -1.52
N GLU A 179 -25.26 3.50 -2.71
CA GLU A 179 -24.41 4.28 -3.62
C GLU A 179 -23.94 5.61 -3.00
N ARG A 180 -24.66 6.13 -1.99
CA ARG A 180 -24.35 7.39 -1.31
C ARG A 180 -23.31 7.22 -0.19
N ASP A 181 -23.39 6.12 0.58
CA ASP A 181 -22.49 5.84 1.71
C ASP A 181 -21.16 5.19 1.29
N ALA A 182 -21.11 4.52 0.13
CA ALA A 182 -19.85 4.02 -0.44
C ALA A 182 -18.87 5.16 -0.82
N ILE A 183 -19.34 6.41 -0.82
CA ILE A 183 -18.58 7.54 -1.35
C ILE A 183 -18.01 8.44 -0.23
N TYR A 184 -18.63 8.65 0.96
CA TYR A 184 -17.95 9.37 2.08
C TYR A 184 -18.48 9.04 3.49
N SER A 185 -17.55 8.85 4.44
CA SER A 185 -17.69 9.32 5.83
C SER A 185 -16.83 10.58 6.00
N PRO A 186 -17.42 11.79 6.10
CA PRO A 186 -16.65 12.99 6.40
C PRO A 186 -16.35 13.06 7.91
N VAL A 187 -15.07 13.26 8.24
CA VAL A 187 -14.63 13.70 9.57
C VAL A 187 -15.24 15.08 9.83
N SER A 188 -16.11 15.19 10.82
CA SER A 188 -16.70 16.45 11.24
C SER A 188 -15.66 17.31 11.96
N ILE A 189 -15.05 18.24 11.23
CA ILE A 189 -14.27 19.33 11.85
C ILE A 189 -15.26 20.43 12.22
N SER A 190 -15.42 20.68 13.52
CA SER A 190 -16.18 21.81 14.04
C SER A 190 -15.44 23.11 13.76
N LEU A 191 -15.93 23.92 12.83
CA LEU A 191 -15.50 25.31 12.70
C LEU A 191 -16.03 26.12 13.90
N PRO A 192 -15.23 27.02 14.49
CA PRO A 192 -15.69 27.89 15.56
C PRO A 192 -16.82 28.79 15.05
N ARG A 193 -17.92 28.84 15.81
CA ARG A 193 -19.04 29.75 15.56
C ARG A 193 -18.54 31.19 15.66
N THR A 194 -18.92 32.02 14.70
CA THR A 194 -18.88 33.48 14.85
C THR A 194 -19.88 33.87 15.93
N GLU A 195 -19.40 34.10 17.15
CA GLU A 195 -20.20 34.74 18.21
C GLU A 195 -20.20 36.26 18.01
N SER A 196 -21.39 36.86 18.17
CA SER A 196 -21.61 38.30 18.19
C SER A 196 -20.88 38.95 19.37
N PRO A 197 -20.41 40.21 19.24
CA PRO A 197 -19.63 40.86 20.27
C PRO A 197 -20.54 41.38 21.40
N ALA A 198 -20.83 40.53 22.39
CA ALA A 198 -21.24 40.96 23.73
C ALA A 198 -21.04 39.83 24.74
N GLU A 199 -20.39 40.18 25.85
CA GLU A 199 -20.26 39.46 27.12
C GLU A 199 -19.05 38.54 27.38
N LYS A 200 -18.10 39.16 28.11
CA LYS A 200 -17.46 38.68 29.36
C LYS A 200 -16.41 37.56 29.29
N SER A 201 -15.16 38.04 29.29
CA SER A 201 -14.11 37.73 30.29
C SER A 201 -14.12 36.35 30.96
N ALA A 202 -13.34 35.43 30.41
CA ALA A 202 -12.57 34.46 31.19
C ALA A 202 -11.33 34.07 30.36
N SER A 203 -10.15 34.16 30.96
CA SER A 203 -8.87 33.80 30.34
C SER A 203 -8.87 32.32 29.92
N THR A 204 -9.21 32.06 28.67
CA THR A 204 -8.99 30.77 28.01
C THR A 204 -7.74 30.91 27.18
N ARG A 205 -6.76 30.05 27.42
CA ARG A 205 -5.60 29.87 26.54
C ARG A 205 -6.14 29.72 25.11
N THR A 206 -5.71 30.60 24.22
CA THR A 206 -5.89 30.43 22.78
C THR A 206 -5.22 29.12 22.38
N GLU A 207 -5.98 28.04 22.30
CA GLU A 207 -5.58 26.86 21.55
C GLU A 207 -5.47 27.30 20.09
N GLU A 208 -4.25 27.36 19.58
CA GLU A 208 -3.99 27.52 18.15
C GLU A 208 -4.71 26.40 17.41
N PRO A 209 -5.39 26.69 16.28
CA PRO A 209 -6.10 25.68 15.51
C PRO A 209 -5.12 24.56 15.11
N SER A 210 -5.55 23.35 15.44
CA SER A 210 -4.84 22.08 15.31
C SER A 210 -4.11 21.90 13.97
N GLN A 211 -2.93 21.29 14.06
CA GLN A 211 -2.08 20.89 12.93
C GLN A 211 -2.91 20.34 11.75
N LEU A 212 -2.65 20.86 10.55
CA LEU A 212 -3.16 20.26 9.32
C LEU A 212 -2.71 18.78 9.28
N PRO A 213 -3.65 17.82 9.13
CA PRO A 213 -3.30 16.41 9.01
C PRO A 213 -2.38 16.19 7.80
N ALA A 214 -1.50 15.18 7.91
CA ALA A 214 -0.55 14.87 6.84
C ALA A 214 -1.27 14.55 5.52
N ALA A 215 -0.83 15.16 4.42
CA ALA A 215 -1.33 14.86 3.09
C ALA A 215 -0.68 13.58 2.54
N LEU A 216 -1.46 12.75 1.85
CA LEU A 216 -0.95 11.57 1.13
C LEU A 216 -0.37 12.01 -0.23
N PRO A 217 0.94 11.85 -0.47
CA PRO A 217 1.52 12.17 -1.78
C PRO A 217 1.09 11.12 -2.81
N LEU A 218 0.38 11.55 -3.85
CA LEU A 218 -0.09 10.70 -4.95
C LEU A 218 0.26 11.32 -6.31
N THR A 219 0.46 10.47 -7.32
CA THR A 219 0.59 10.89 -8.72
C THR A 219 -0.75 10.73 -9.41
N PHE A 220 -1.37 11.83 -9.79
CA PHE A 220 -2.71 11.86 -10.40
C PHE A 220 -2.63 11.97 -11.93
N HIS A 221 -3.43 11.17 -12.64
CA HIS A 221 -3.47 11.11 -14.11
C HIS A 221 -4.87 11.50 -14.65
N PRO A 222 -5.16 12.80 -14.83
CA PRO A 222 -6.47 13.32 -15.26
C PRO A 222 -6.78 13.16 -16.76
N ARG A 223 -6.37 12.06 -17.39
CA ARG A 223 -6.53 11.88 -18.84
C ARG A 223 -8.01 11.94 -19.22
N ALA A 224 -8.36 12.84 -20.13
CA ALA A 224 -9.72 13.10 -20.61
C ALA A 224 -10.75 13.58 -19.56
N LEU A 225 -10.32 13.84 -18.30
CA LEU A 225 -11.19 14.39 -17.26
C LEU A 225 -11.40 15.89 -17.46
N SER A 226 -12.60 16.37 -17.13
CA SER A 226 -12.94 17.79 -17.17
C SER A 226 -12.50 18.49 -15.88
N ILE A 227 -11.62 19.46 -16.00
CA ILE A 227 -11.04 20.21 -14.89
C ILE A 227 -11.51 21.65 -14.96
N LEU A 228 -12.05 22.16 -13.85
CA LEU A 228 -12.45 23.55 -13.73
C LEU A 228 -11.36 24.38 -13.06
N ILE A 229 -10.94 25.46 -13.69
CA ILE A 229 -10.05 26.46 -13.11
C ILE A 229 -10.82 27.77 -12.98
N VAL A 230 -10.90 28.29 -11.77
CA VAL A 230 -11.56 29.56 -11.45
C VAL A 230 -10.49 30.63 -11.21
N GLY A 231 -10.49 31.66 -12.05
CA GLY A 231 -9.61 32.81 -11.95
C GLY A 231 -8.96 33.21 -13.28
N SER A 232 -8.49 34.46 -13.34
CA SER A 232 -7.97 35.09 -14.56
C SER A 232 -6.49 35.47 -14.49
N ASN A 233 -5.78 35.05 -13.43
CA ASN A 233 -4.41 35.46 -13.14
C ASN A 233 -3.36 34.50 -13.74
N ARG A 234 -2.07 34.87 -13.64
CA ARG A 234 -0.95 34.01 -14.11
C ARG A 234 -0.90 32.65 -13.42
N LEU A 235 -1.38 32.53 -12.18
CA LEU A 235 -1.45 31.24 -11.50
C LEU A 235 -2.47 30.33 -12.19
N ALA A 236 -3.64 30.83 -12.57
CA ALA A 236 -4.63 30.11 -13.35
C ALA A 236 -4.03 29.57 -14.66
N ALA A 237 -3.27 30.41 -15.39
CA ALA A 237 -2.55 30.01 -16.60
C ALA A 237 -1.57 28.86 -16.34
N SER A 238 -0.78 28.96 -15.27
CA SER A 238 0.18 27.92 -14.86
C SER A 238 -0.51 26.60 -14.49
N ARG A 239 -1.67 26.67 -13.81
CA ARG A 239 -2.47 25.47 -13.49
C ARG A 239 -3.10 24.86 -14.74
N ALA A 240 -3.59 25.69 -15.66
CA ALA A 240 -4.11 25.23 -16.94
C ALA A 240 -3.04 24.46 -17.73
N LEU A 241 -1.84 25.02 -17.86
CA LEU A 241 -0.73 24.33 -18.53
C LEU A 241 -0.39 23.00 -17.85
N THR A 242 -0.36 22.96 -16.52
CA THR A 242 -0.06 21.74 -15.75
C THR A 242 -1.06 20.62 -16.05
N PHE A 243 -2.36 20.95 -16.13
CA PHE A 243 -3.41 19.97 -16.43
C PHE A 243 -3.44 19.58 -17.91
N LEU A 244 -3.16 20.52 -18.82
CA LEU A 244 -3.05 20.21 -20.25
C LEU A 244 -1.87 19.30 -20.57
N GLU A 245 -0.73 19.48 -19.89
CA GLU A 245 0.42 18.56 -19.98
C GLU A 245 0.10 17.16 -19.42
N ALA A 246 -1.00 17.01 -18.67
CA ALA A 246 -1.48 15.74 -18.14
C ALA A 246 -2.68 15.19 -18.92
N ASP A 247 -2.92 15.69 -20.14
CA ASP A 247 -4.00 15.31 -21.06
C ASP A 247 -5.42 15.51 -20.51
N ALA A 248 -5.61 16.51 -19.64
CA ALA A 248 -6.92 16.87 -19.12
C ALA A 248 -7.66 17.87 -20.03
N LYS A 249 -9.00 17.86 -19.97
CA LYS A 249 -9.85 18.87 -20.60
C LYS A 249 -10.03 20.04 -19.64
N VAL A 250 -9.51 21.21 -19.98
CA VAL A 250 -9.49 22.36 -19.06
C VAL A 250 -10.57 23.38 -19.43
N PHE A 251 -11.46 23.63 -18.48
CA PHE A 251 -12.46 24.70 -18.50
C PHE A 251 -11.99 25.82 -17.58
N LEU A 252 -11.99 27.06 -18.08
CA LEU A 252 -11.54 28.22 -17.30
C LEU A 252 -12.70 29.19 -17.08
N LEU A 253 -13.07 29.39 -15.83
CA LEU A 253 -14.11 30.33 -15.42
C LEU A 253 -13.45 31.63 -14.96
N THR A 254 -13.74 32.71 -15.68
CA THR A 254 -13.28 34.07 -15.35
C THR A 254 -14.45 34.94 -14.89
N SER A 255 -14.22 35.73 -13.84
CA SER A 255 -15.14 36.76 -13.34
C SER A 255 -14.74 38.18 -13.77
N SER A 256 -13.60 38.34 -14.45
CA SER A 256 -13.05 39.62 -14.87
C SER A 256 -12.86 39.65 -16.39
N GLU A 257 -13.06 40.82 -17.01
CA GLU A 257 -12.70 41.07 -18.42
C GLU A 257 -11.18 41.14 -18.62
N GLU A 258 -10.43 41.45 -17.57
CA GLU A 258 -8.97 41.45 -17.57
C GLU A 258 -8.43 40.04 -17.30
N VAL A 259 -8.03 39.38 -18.39
CA VAL A 259 -7.46 38.02 -18.41
C VAL A 259 -5.99 38.09 -18.77
N ALA A 260 -5.15 37.32 -18.05
CA ALA A 260 -3.72 37.20 -18.32
C ALA A 260 -3.44 36.79 -19.79
N LYS A 261 -2.38 37.35 -20.39
CA LYS A 261 -2.01 37.13 -21.80
C LYS A 261 -1.87 35.64 -22.13
N GLU A 262 -1.29 34.88 -21.21
CA GLU A 262 -1.03 33.45 -21.32
C GLU A 262 -2.33 32.63 -21.43
N ILE A 263 -3.44 33.08 -20.80
CA ILE A 263 -4.73 32.40 -20.92
C ILE A 263 -5.36 32.68 -22.29
N LYS A 264 -5.24 33.91 -22.80
CA LYS A 264 -5.72 34.27 -24.15
C LYS A 264 -5.01 33.45 -25.23
N GLU A 265 -3.70 33.27 -25.11
CA GLU A 265 -2.91 32.42 -26.01
C GLU A 265 -3.38 30.95 -25.98
N LEU A 266 -3.74 30.42 -24.80
CA LEU A 266 -4.28 29.05 -24.68
C LEU A 266 -5.68 28.90 -25.30
N GLU A 267 -6.50 29.94 -25.20
CA GLU A 267 -7.85 29.99 -25.79
C GLU A 267 -7.80 30.10 -27.31
N GLU A 268 -6.98 31.01 -27.86
CA GLU A 268 -6.75 31.16 -29.30
C GLU A 268 -6.21 29.87 -29.93
N GLY A 269 -5.38 29.13 -29.17
CA GLY A 269 -4.88 27.82 -29.56
C GLY A 269 -5.89 26.67 -29.43
N GLY A 270 -7.13 26.94 -28.99
CA GLY A 270 -8.19 25.93 -28.80
C GLY A 270 -7.90 24.91 -27.70
N ARG A 271 -6.96 25.22 -26.78
CA ARG A 271 -6.50 24.29 -25.73
C ARG A 271 -7.33 24.38 -24.45
N VAL A 272 -7.98 25.52 -24.19
CA VAL A 272 -8.86 25.72 -23.04
C VAL A 272 -10.21 26.26 -23.49
N SER A 273 -11.28 25.91 -22.77
CA SER A 273 -12.62 26.46 -23.00
C SER A 273 -12.95 27.51 -21.96
N LEU A 274 -13.11 28.76 -22.37
CA LEU A 274 -13.49 29.84 -21.48
C LEU A 274 -15.00 29.76 -21.17
N LEU A 275 -15.33 29.79 -19.88
CA LEU A 275 -16.70 29.83 -19.39
C LEU A 275 -16.98 31.23 -18.83
N GLN A 276 -18.12 31.79 -19.21
CA GLN A 276 -18.70 32.97 -18.56
C GLN A 276 -19.87 32.49 -17.70
N SER A 277 -19.77 32.67 -16.38
CA SER A 277 -20.86 32.34 -15.45
C SER A 277 -20.87 33.28 -14.26
N THR A 278 -22.08 33.61 -13.81
CA THR A 278 -22.37 34.42 -12.62
C THR A 278 -22.78 33.55 -11.43
N ALA A 279 -22.26 32.31 -11.35
CA ALA A 279 -22.57 31.40 -10.24
C ALA A 279 -22.18 32.02 -8.89
N SER A 280 -23.19 32.35 -8.09
CA SER A 280 -23.04 33.07 -6.82
C SER A 280 -23.40 32.22 -5.60
N ASP A 281 -24.25 31.20 -5.77
CA ASP A 281 -24.74 30.33 -4.70
C ASP A 281 -24.44 28.84 -4.96
N SER A 282 -24.68 28.00 -3.94
CA SER A 282 -24.36 26.57 -3.99
C SER A 282 -25.15 25.83 -5.10
N ALA A 283 -26.38 26.27 -5.39
CA ALA A 283 -27.22 25.67 -6.43
C ALA A 283 -26.65 25.94 -7.83
N ALA A 284 -26.28 27.19 -8.12
CA ALA A 284 -25.67 27.57 -9.40
C ALA A 284 -24.31 26.89 -9.61
N TRP A 285 -23.50 26.75 -8.56
CA TRP A 285 -22.23 26.00 -8.63
C TRP A 285 -22.47 24.51 -8.91
N SER A 286 -23.47 23.91 -8.27
CA SER A 286 -23.82 22.51 -8.50
C SER A 286 -24.28 22.27 -9.95
N GLU A 287 -25.12 23.15 -10.49
CA GLU A 287 -25.58 23.09 -11.88
C GLU A 287 -24.42 23.25 -12.87
N LEU A 288 -23.50 24.19 -12.61
CA LEU A 288 -22.32 24.41 -13.46
C LEU A 288 -21.41 23.18 -13.47
N LEU A 289 -21.09 22.64 -12.29
CA LEU A 289 -20.22 21.47 -12.16
C LEU A 289 -20.82 20.24 -12.86
N ALA A 290 -22.14 20.04 -12.73
CA ALA A 290 -22.85 18.96 -13.41
C ALA A 290 -22.92 19.16 -14.94
N LYS A 291 -23.14 20.39 -15.41
CA LYS A 291 -23.27 20.70 -16.84
C LYS A 291 -22.02 20.37 -17.65
N TYR A 292 -20.83 20.59 -17.05
CA TYR A 292 -19.54 20.35 -17.71
C TYR A 292 -18.84 19.07 -17.23
N ASP A 293 -19.53 18.24 -16.45
CA ASP A 293 -19.03 16.98 -15.91
C ASP A 293 -17.67 17.14 -15.19
N ILE A 294 -17.56 18.18 -14.35
CA ILE A 294 -16.31 18.57 -13.72
C ILE A 294 -15.88 17.52 -12.68
N SER A 295 -14.69 16.97 -12.85
CA SER A 295 -14.11 15.95 -11.96
C SER A 295 -13.14 16.53 -10.93
N LEU A 296 -12.61 17.74 -11.16
CA LEU A 296 -11.68 18.40 -10.23
C LEU A 296 -11.71 19.92 -10.43
N ALA A 297 -11.59 20.67 -9.34
CA ALA A 297 -11.63 22.12 -9.34
C ALA A 297 -10.35 22.77 -8.77
N CYS A 298 -9.98 23.92 -9.30
CA CYS A 298 -8.88 24.75 -8.80
C CYS A 298 -9.32 26.21 -8.78
N VAL A 299 -9.22 26.86 -7.62
CA VAL A 299 -9.57 28.26 -7.41
C VAL A 299 -8.29 29.06 -7.15
N THR A 300 -8.06 30.07 -7.98
CA THR A 300 -6.82 30.86 -8.00
C THR A 300 -7.04 32.35 -7.77
N ASP A 301 -8.28 32.82 -7.82
CA ASP A 301 -8.67 34.23 -7.63
C ASP A 301 -8.77 34.65 -6.16
N THR A 302 -8.34 33.81 -5.22
CA THR A 302 -8.25 34.12 -3.77
C THR A 302 -6.95 34.84 -3.37
N LEU A 303 -5.94 34.85 -4.23
CA LEU A 303 -4.64 35.48 -3.98
C LEU A 303 -4.78 36.99 -3.73
N ILE A 304 -4.00 37.52 -2.78
CA ILE A 304 -3.98 38.94 -2.43
C ILE A 304 -3.60 39.82 -3.63
N SER A 305 -2.76 39.31 -4.54
CA SER A 305 -2.27 40.03 -5.73
C SER A 305 -3.26 40.06 -6.90
N THR A 306 -4.44 39.44 -6.78
CA THR A 306 -5.43 39.41 -7.87
C THR A 306 -6.34 40.65 -7.81
N PRO A 307 -6.49 41.43 -8.90
CA PRO A 307 -7.31 42.65 -8.90
C PRO A 307 -8.78 42.39 -8.51
N SER A 308 -9.35 41.29 -8.99
CA SER A 308 -10.71 40.84 -8.70
C SER A 308 -10.72 39.69 -7.68
N ARG A 309 -10.21 39.96 -6.47
CA ARG A 309 -10.05 38.95 -5.42
C ARG A 309 -11.40 38.40 -4.94
N ARG A 310 -11.56 37.08 -4.97
CA ARG A 310 -12.73 36.37 -4.45
C ARG A 310 -12.80 36.48 -2.93
N SER A 311 -14.01 36.69 -2.40
CA SER A 311 -14.26 36.73 -0.95
C SER A 311 -14.14 35.35 -0.31
N LEU A 312 -13.77 35.29 0.97
CA LEU A 312 -13.71 34.04 1.73
C LEU A 312 -15.07 33.33 1.75
N ALA A 313 -16.17 34.07 1.86
CA ALA A 313 -17.52 33.51 1.82
C ALA A 313 -17.81 32.76 0.51
N SER A 314 -17.42 33.35 -0.64
CA SER A 314 -17.59 32.69 -1.93
C SER A 314 -16.70 31.46 -2.09
N ALA A 315 -15.44 31.54 -1.62
CA ALA A 315 -14.53 30.38 -1.62
C ALA A 315 -15.06 29.23 -0.75
N THR A 316 -15.65 29.54 0.40
CA THR A 316 -16.30 28.54 1.28
C THR A 316 -17.50 27.89 0.61
N ILE A 317 -18.31 28.65 -0.14
CA ILE A 317 -19.43 28.08 -0.91
C ILE A 317 -18.89 27.09 -1.94
N ILE A 318 -17.86 27.46 -2.72
CA ILE A 318 -17.24 26.56 -3.70
C ILE A 318 -16.72 25.29 -3.03
N TYR A 319 -16.01 25.42 -1.90
CA TYR A 319 -15.51 24.29 -1.14
C TYR A 319 -16.64 23.37 -0.66
N GLN A 320 -17.70 23.93 -0.07
CA GLN A 320 -18.85 23.16 0.42
C GLN A 320 -19.59 22.45 -0.71
N THR A 321 -19.81 23.14 -1.84
CA THR A 321 -20.46 22.55 -3.02
C THR A 321 -19.60 21.42 -3.60
N CYS A 322 -18.30 21.65 -3.84
CA CYS A 322 -17.39 20.63 -4.35
C CYS A 322 -17.30 19.44 -3.38
N SER A 323 -17.22 19.69 -2.07
CA SER A 323 -17.19 18.63 -1.06
C SER A 323 -18.48 17.81 -1.04
N SER A 324 -19.64 18.47 -1.18
CA SER A 324 -20.94 17.77 -1.24
C SER A 324 -21.13 16.93 -2.51
N LEU A 325 -20.40 17.27 -3.58
CA LEU A 325 -20.39 16.57 -4.86
C LEU A 325 -19.19 15.62 -5.01
N HIS A 326 -18.32 15.53 -3.99
CA HIS A 326 -17.12 14.69 -4.00
C HIS A 326 -16.11 15.05 -5.10
N ILE A 327 -16.07 16.33 -5.46
CA ILE A 327 -15.12 16.88 -6.43
C ILE A 327 -13.91 17.43 -5.64
N PRO A 328 -12.69 16.89 -5.85
CA PRO A 328 -11.50 17.45 -5.24
C PRO A 328 -11.30 18.92 -5.63
N VAL A 329 -11.03 19.77 -4.66
CA VAL A 329 -10.88 21.21 -4.85
C VAL A 329 -9.58 21.70 -4.21
N ASN A 330 -8.84 22.51 -4.94
CA ASN A 330 -7.72 23.28 -4.40
C ASN A 330 -8.08 24.76 -4.43
N ILE A 331 -7.97 25.42 -3.28
CA ILE A 331 -8.15 26.86 -3.16
C ILE A 331 -6.82 27.48 -2.77
N SER A 332 -6.29 28.32 -3.66
CA SER A 332 -4.97 28.93 -3.52
C SER A 332 -4.90 29.78 -2.24
N ASP A 333 -3.78 29.68 -1.53
CA ASP A 333 -3.53 30.32 -0.22
C ASP A 333 -4.56 30.00 0.87
N GLN A 334 -5.39 28.95 0.71
CA GLN A 334 -6.36 28.50 1.70
C GLN A 334 -6.26 26.98 1.91
N PRO A 335 -5.24 26.49 2.63
CA PRO A 335 -5.04 25.05 2.84
C PRO A 335 -6.23 24.35 3.52
N LEU A 336 -6.92 25.03 4.44
CA LEU A 336 -8.08 24.50 5.15
C LEU A 336 -9.33 24.34 4.27
N LEU A 337 -9.39 25.06 3.14
CA LEU A 337 -10.46 24.96 2.14
C LEU A 337 -10.01 24.18 0.90
N SER A 338 -8.99 23.33 1.06
CA SER A 338 -8.42 22.52 -0.02
C SER A 338 -8.44 21.05 0.37
N THR A 339 -8.91 20.19 -0.53
CA THR A 339 -8.84 18.74 -0.36
C THR A 339 -7.55 18.15 -0.96
N TYR A 340 -6.86 18.90 -1.83
CA TYR A 340 -5.54 18.56 -2.35
C TYR A 340 -4.66 19.81 -2.49
N THR A 341 -3.35 19.62 -2.56
CA THR A 341 -2.36 20.71 -2.72
C THR A 341 -1.43 20.42 -3.88
N PHE A 342 -1.05 21.45 -4.64
CA PHE A 342 -0.03 21.33 -5.67
C PHE A 342 1.38 21.34 -5.06
N PRO A 343 2.18 20.27 -5.22
CA PRO A 343 3.58 20.28 -4.82
C PRO A 343 4.44 21.12 -5.76
N SER A 344 5.64 21.45 -5.32
CA SER A 344 6.71 21.97 -6.19
C SER A 344 7.24 20.82 -7.04
N VAL A 345 6.87 20.78 -8.32
CA VAL A 345 7.27 19.71 -9.25
C VAL A 345 8.46 20.12 -10.12
N HIS A 346 9.33 19.17 -10.43
CA HIS A 346 10.33 19.24 -11.49
C HIS A 346 10.20 18.00 -12.38
N ARG A 347 10.14 18.22 -13.69
CA ARG A 347 10.15 17.17 -14.71
C ARG A 347 11.53 17.16 -15.36
N PHE A 348 12.19 16.01 -15.38
CA PHE A 348 13.52 15.90 -15.96
C PHE A 348 13.44 15.89 -17.49
N ALA A 349 14.53 16.26 -18.17
CA ALA A 349 14.63 16.12 -19.61
C ALA A 349 14.85 14.64 -19.99
N GLY A 350 14.03 14.15 -20.92
CA GLY A 350 14.12 12.82 -21.50
C GLY A 350 14.82 12.81 -22.85
N ALA A 351 14.68 11.70 -23.58
CA ALA A 351 15.25 11.57 -24.92
C ALA A 351 14.44 12.33 -25.99
N ASP A 352 13.11 12.27 -25.89
CA ASP A 352 12.17 12.74 -26.91
C ASP A 352 11.20 13.82 -26.38
N GLY A 353 11.53 14.44 -25.24
CA GLY A 353 10.66 15.38 -24.53
C GLY A 353 10.88 15.38 -23.01
N PRO A 354 9.90 15.81 -22.19
CA PRO A 354 9.97 15.63 -20.74
C PRO A 354 9.96 14.13 -20.40
N SER A 355 10.91 13.71 -19.56
CA SER A 355 11.05 12.34 -19.09
C SER A 355 9.86 11.91 -18.24
N HIS A 356 9.65 10.59 -18.14
CA HIS A 356 8.74 10.01 -17.17
C HIS A 356 9.17 10.21 -15.71
N LEU A 357 10.43 10.61 -15.46
CA LEU A 357 10.91 10.94 -14.13
C LEU A 357 10.43 12.33 -13.69
N GLN A 358 9.81 12.37 -12.50
CA GLN A 358 9.36 13.59 -11.86
C GLN A 358 9.70 13.57 -10.38
N VAL A 359 10.03 14.75 -9.82
CA VAL A 359 10.21 14.95 -8.37
C VAL A 359 9.22 16.00 -7.91
N ALA A 360 8.48 15.70 -6.86
CA ALA A 360 7.49 16.58 -6.25
C ALA A 360 7.84 16.81 -4.78
N VAL A 361 7.90 18.07 -4.35
CA VAL A 361 8.14 18.45 -2.95
C VAL A 361 6.94 19.22 -2.42
N SER A 362 6.31 18.71 -1.36
CA SER A 362 5.24 19.40 -0.62
C SER A 362 5.72 19.75 0.78
N THR A 363 5.26 20.90 1.29
CA THR A 363 5.43 21.32 2.69
C THR A 363 4.06 21.47 3.37
N ASN A 364 3.02 20.79 2.87
CA ASN A 364 1.64 20.86 3.35
C ASN A 364 1.14 22.30 3.58
N GLY A 365 1.48 23.21 2.64
CA GLY A 365 1.09 24.62 2.69
C GLY A 365 1.92 25.51 3.64
N GLN A 366 2.78 24.97 4.49
CA GLN A 366 3.52 25.73 5.52
C GLN A 366 4.76 26.48 4.98
N GLY A 367 5.28 26.10 3.82
CA GLY A 367 6.59 26.55 3.35
C GLY A 367 6.76 26.55 1.83
N CYS A 368 5.86 27.19 1.09
CA CYS A 368 5.84 27.15 -0.37
C CYS A 368 7.15 27.58 -1.05
N ARG A 369 7.89 28.55 -0.50
CA ARG A 369 9.22 28.93 -1.04
C ARG A 369 10.31 27.93 -0.66
N MET A 370 10.16 27.27 0.49
CA MET A 370 11.10 26.25 0.94
C MET A 370 10.99 24.98 0.09
N SER A 371 9.77 24.57 -0.28
CA SER A 371 9.57 23.42 -1.19
C SER A 371 10.29 23.65 -2.53
N GLY A 372 10.25 24.88 -3.05
CA GLY A 372 10.99 25.26 -4.26
C GLY A 372 12.52 25.27 -4.10
N ARG A 373 13.05 25.56 -2.90
CA ARG A 373 14.49 25.47 -2.61
C ARG A 373 14.95 24.02 -2.47
N ILE A 374 14.23 23.20 -1.71
CA ILE A 374 14.52 21.77 -1.53
C ILE A 374 14.50 21.05 -2.88
N LYS A 375 13.49 21.33 -3.71
CA LYS A 375 13.42 20.79 -5.07
C LYS A 375 14.68 21.09 -5.89
N ARG A 376 15.20 22.33 -5.84
CA ARG A 376 16.41 22.70 -6.58
C ARG A 376 17.65 21.95 -6.08
N GLU A 377 17.76 21.74 -4.77
CA GLU A 377 18.85 20.97 -4.16
C GLU A 377 18.81 19.49 -4.55
N ILE A 378 17.61 18.88 -4.61
CA ILE A 378 17.45 17.50 -5.09
C ILE A 378 17.86 17.40 -6.57
N VAL A 379 17.37 18.33 -7.40
CA VAL A 379 17.64 18.34 -8.84
C VAL A 379 19.13 18.57 -9.13
N SER A 380 19.82 19.43 -8.38
CA SER A 380 21.25 19.71 -8.60
C SER A 380 22.18 18.55 -8.22
N ARG A 381 21.74 17.65 -7.33
CA ARG A 381 22.51 16.47 -6.93
C ARG A 381 22.30 15.26 -7.83
N LEU A 382 21.24 15.24 -8.62
CA LEU A 382 20.97 14.17 -9.58
C LEU A 382 21.75 14.41 -10.88
N PRO A 383 22.26 13.35 -11.54
CA PRO A 383 22.93 13.49 -12.83
C PRO A 383 22.01 14.09 -13.89
N ALA A 384 22.57 14.91 -14.79
CA ALA A 384 21.78 15.62 -15.80
C ALA A 384 20.99 14.68 -16.75
N ASP A 385 21.54 13.50 -17.05
CA ASP A 385 20.94 12.52 -17.96
C ASP A 385 20.06 11.47 -17.26
N VAL A 386 19.75 11.63 -15.96
CA VAL A 386 18.95 10.68 -15.18
C VAL A 386 17.55 10.45 -15.80
N GLY A 387 16.95 11.48 -16.40
CA GLY A 387 15.66 11.35 -17.09
C GLY A 387 15.74 10.40 -18.29
N LYS A 388 16.75 10.57 -19.15
CA LYS A 388 16.99 9.66 -20.29
C LYS A 388 17.26 8.23 -19.83
N ALA A 389 18.01 8.05 -18.74
CA ALA A 389 18.25 6.74 -18.17
C ALA A 389 16.94 6.02 -17.79
N VAL A 390 16.03 6.73 -17.11
CA VAL A 390 14.71 6.20 -16.73
C VAL A 390 13.87 5.86 -17.96
N ASP A 391 13.84 6.73 -18.96
CA ASP A 391 13.10 6.50 -20.20
C ASP A 391 13.63 5.27 -20.96
N ASN A 392 14.96 5.11 -21.03
CA ASN A 392 15.63 3.98 -21.67
C ASN A 392 15.39 2.65 -20.93
N VAL A 393 15.38 2.66 -19.59
CA VAL A 393 14.97 1.49 -18.79
C VAL A 393 13.50 1.14 -19.05
N GLY A 394 12.62 2.15 -19.18
CA GLY A 394 11.23 1.95 -19.59
C GLY A 394 11.11 1.29 -20.96
N LYS A 395 11.89 1.77 -21.95
CA LYS A 395 11.98 1.18 -23.30
C LYS A 395 12.48 -0.28 -23.26
N LEU A 396 13.52 -0.57 -22.48
CA LEU A 396 14.03 -1.94 -22.23
C LEU A 396 12.95 -2.85 -21.64
N ARG A 397 12.19 -2.37 -20.65
CA ARG A 397 11.10 -3.13 -20.01
C ARG A 397 10.01 -3.49 -21.01
N THR A 398 9.59 -2.53 -21.84
CA THR A 398 8.57 -2.76 -22.87
C THR A 398 9.07 -3.77 -23.91
N ARG A 399 10.31 -3.63 -24.37
CA ARG A 399 10.92 -4.57 -25.32
C ARG A 399 11.05 -5.99 -24.77
N ALA A 400 11.36 -6.14 -23.48
CA ALA A 400 11.39 -7.44 -22.82
C ALA A 400 10.02 -8.15 -22.83
N LYS A 401 8.91 -7.37 -22.82
CA LYS A 401 7.52 -7.86 -22.84
C LYS A 401 6.95 -8.15 -24.24
N VAL A 402 7.30 -7.37 -25.27
CA VAL A 402 6.61 -7.34 -26.58
C VAL A 402 6.78 -8.62 -27.43
N ARG A 403 7.69 -9.55 -27.08
CA ARG A 403 7.91 -10.79 -27.86
C ARG A 403 6.95 -11.96 -27.55
N ALA A 404 5.86 -11.77 -26.80
CA ALA A 404 4.83 -12.80 -26.58
C ALA A 404 3.40 -12.20 -26.62
N LYS A 405 2.42 -12.99 -27.11
CA LYS A 405 0.99 -12.67 -26.99
C LYS A 405 0.59 -12.70 -25.51
N ILE A 406 -0.08 -11.65 -25.06
CA ILE A 406 -0.45 -11.41 -23.67
C ILE A 406 -1.61 -12.33 -23.23
N SER A 407 -1.49 -12.98 -22.08
CA SER A 407 -2.61 -13.30 -21.19
C SER A 407 -2.63 -12.28 -20.04
N GLU A 408 -3.75 -11.58 -19.87
CA GLU A 408 -3.93 -10.44 -18.95
C GLU A 408 -4.21 -10.85 -17.48
N GLU A 409 -3.65 -11.96 -17.00
CA GLU A 409 -3.88 -12.44 -15.63
C GLU A 409 -2.56 -12.50 -14.85
N ASP A 410 -2.06 -11.35 -14.38
CA ASP A 410 -1.07 -11.29 -13.30
C ASP A 410 -1.40 -10.10 -12.38
N ASP A 411 -2.23 -10.37 -11.37
CA ASP A 411 -2.73 -9.41 -10.36
C ASP A 411 -1.75 -9.22 -9.18
N GLY A 412 -0.47 -9.52 -9.36
CA GLY A 412 0.56 -9.36 -8.34
C GLY A 412 1.01 -7.89 -8.13
N PRO A 413 1.15 -7.40 -6.88
CA PRO A 413 1.73 -6.08 -6.64
C PRO A 413 3.19 -6.02 -7.15
N LEU A 414 3.55 -4.94 -7.86
CA LEU A 414 4.85 -4.69 -8.52
C LEU A 414 6.09 -4.84 -7.61
N ASN A 415 5.91 -4.91 -6.29
CA ASN A 415 6.96 -5.00 -5.27
C ASN A 415 7.15 -6.43 -4.70
N MET A 416 6.53 -7.46 -5.27
CA MET A 416 6.75 -8.84 -4.82
C MET A 416 8.16 -9.34 -5.14
N PRO A 417 8.89 -9.96 -4.19
CA PRO A 417 10.04 -10.79 -4.51
C PRO A 417 9.58 -11.95 -5.39
N VAL A 418 10.19 -12.08 -6.57
CA VAL A 418 9.83 -13.10 -7.55
C VAL A 418 10.00 -14.52 -6.95
N PRO A 419 9.01 -15.42 -7.05
CA PRO A 419 9.13 -16.80 -6.60
C PRO A 419 10.32 -17.54 -7.25
N GLN A 420 10.98 -18.38 -6.46
CA GLN A 420 12.12 -19.18 -6.88
C GLN A 420 11.69 -20.29 -7.85
N LEU A 421 12.16 -20.23 -9.09
CA LEU A 421 12.26 -21.40 -9.96
C LEU A 421 13.71 -21.89 -9.91
N SER A 422 13.89 -23.14 -9.52
CA SER A 422 15.18 -23.85 -9.51
C SER A 422 15.75 -23.94 -10.92
N THR A 423 16.77 -23.13 -11.22
CA THR A 423 17.58 -23.33 -12.44
C THR A 423 18.64 -24.41 -12.17
N PRO A 424 18.71 -25.49 -12.96
CA PRO A 424 19.77 -26.49 -12.87
C PRO A 424 21.14 -25.84 -13.15
N SER A 425 22.19 -26.32 -12.48
CA SER A 425 23.58 -25.94 -12.75
C SER A 425 24.00 -26.44 -14.14
N ILE A 426 24.03 -25.54 -15.12
CA ILE A 426 24.42 -25.87 -16.51
C ILE A 426 25.89 -25.50 -16.71
N SER A 427 26.69 -26.47 -17.14
CA SER A 427 28.07 -26.29 -17.58
C SER A 427 28.12 -25.60 -18.95
N ARG A 428 29.23 -24.88 -19.24
CA ARG A 428 29.45 -24.04 -20.44
C ARG A 428 29.20 -24.70 -21.81
N ARG A 429 28.99 -26.01 -21.90
CA ARG A 429 28.86 -26.74 -23.17
C ARG A 429 27.43 -26.87 -23.71
N ASN A 430 26.39 -26.61 -22.90
CA ASN A 430 24.98 -26.89 -23.28
C ASN A 430 24.04 -25.67 -23.20
N SER A 431 24.56 -24.44 -23.12
CA SER A 431 23.71 -23.23 -22.93
C SER A 431 22.80 -22.94 -24.12
N GLU A 432 23.23 -23.20 -25.35
CA GLU A 432 22.45 -22.91 -26.56
C GLU A 432 21.27 -23.86 -26.75
N GLU A 433 21.46 -25.17 -26.53
CA GLU A 433 20.40 -26.19 -26.65
C GLU A 433 19.32 -26.02 -25.58
N VAL A 434 19.69 -25.61 -24.35
CA VAL A 434 18.73 -25.40 -23.27
C VAL A 434 17.90 -24.13 -23.47
N ILE A 435 18.49 -23.05 -24.01
CA ILE A 435 17.74 -21.80 -24.25
C ILE A 435 16.66 -22.00 -25.32
N GLN A 436 16.93 -22.84 -26.33
CA GLN A 436 15.93 -23.22 -27.35
C GLN A 436 14.78 -24.09 -26.82
N GLN A 437 14.93 -24.73 -25.65
CA GLN A 437 13.92 -25.59 -25.04
C GLN A 437 13.03 -24.88 -23.99
N LEU A 438 13.33 -23.63 -23.63
CA LEU A 438 12.57 -22.86 -22.63
C LEU A 438 11.29 -22.29 -23.23
N SER A 439 10.21 -22.25 -22.42
CA SER A 439 8.97 -21.61 -22.83
C SER A 439 9.16 -20.09 -23.04
N GLU A 440 8.32 -19.47 -23.87
CA GLU A 440 8.39 -18.02 -24.12
C GLU A 440 8.23 -17.20 -22.83
N GLU A 441 7.42 -17.69 -21.89
CA GLU A 441 7.20 -17.08 -20.57
C GLU A 441 8.48 -17.10 -19.70
N GLU A 442 9.20 -18.22 -19.68
CA GLU A 442 10.46 -18.34 -18.94
C GLU A 442 11.55 -17.42 -19.53
N GLN A 443 11.59 -17.29 -20.85
CA GLN A 443 12.49 -16.35 -21.51
C GLN A 443 12.12 -14.90 -21.20
N GLN A 444 10.83 -14.56 -21.13
CA GLN A 444 10.36 -13.23 -20.74
C GLN A 444 10.71 -12.89 -19.30
N LEU A 445 10.48 -13.80 -18.35
CA LEU A 445 10.87 -13.62 -16.94
C LEU A 445 12.37 -13.39 -16.81
N ARG A 446 13.19 -14.10 -17.59
CA ARG A 446 14.66 -13.92 -17.60
C ARG A 446 15.07 -12.56 -18.18
N ARG A 447 14.47 -12.13 -19.29
CA ARG A 447 14.70 -10.77 -19.84
C ARG A 447 14.31 -9.68 -18.86
N MET A 448 13.16 -9.81 -18.20
CA MET A 448 12.70 -8.87 -17.18
C MET A 448 13.66 -8.79 -15.98
N ARG A 449 14.22 -9.93 -15.55
CA ARG A 449 15.28 -9.95 -14.51
C ARG A 449 16.52 -9.20 -14.95
N TRP A 450 16.92 -9.33 -16.21
CA TRP A 450 18.08 -8.62 -16.75
C TRP A 450 17.86 -7.09 -16.77
N VAL A 451 16.68 -6.64 -17.20
CA VAL A 451 16.33 -5.21 -17.15
C VAL A 451 16.40 -4.66 -15.73
N TYR A 452 15.93 -5.43 -14.73
CA TYR A 452 16.05 -5.05 -13.31
C TYR A 452 17.52 -4.90 -12.88
N GLN A 453 18.39 -5.85 -13.24
CA GLN A 453 19.82 -5.76 -12.92
C GLN A 453 20.48 -4.56 -13.57
N MET A 454 20.19 -4.28 -14.84
CA MET A 454 20.71 -3.10 -15.52
C MET A 454 20.27 -1.83 -14.80
N SER A 455 19.00 -1.74 -14.38
CA SER A 455 18.49 -0.56 -13.67
C SER A 455 19.10 -0.33 -12.28
N GLU A 456 19.57 -1.40 -11.62
CA GLU A 456 20.14 -1.34 -10.27
C GLU A 456 21.64 -1.05 -10.29
N TYR A 457 22.38 -1.60 -11.26
CA TYR A 457 23.86 -1.62 -11.23
C TYR A 457 24.53 -0.76 -12.28
N TYR A 458 23.84 -0.38 -13.37
CA TYR A 458 24.47 0.40 -14.42
C TYR A 458 24.40 1.88 -14.03
N SER A 459 25.46 2.64 -14.35
CA SER A 459 25.45 4.08 -14.10
C SER A 459 24.34 4.76 -14.92
N PHE A 460 23.81 5.87 -14.39
CA PHE A 460 22.81 6.66 -15.12
C PHE A 460 23.34 7.13 -16.49
N GLU A 461 24.63 7.46 -16.60
CA GLU A 461 25.25 7.85 -17.86
C GLU A 461 25.23 6.71 -18.89
N HIS A 462 25.53 5.48 -18.46
CA HIS A 462 25.47 4.32 -19.34
C HIS A 462 24.05 4.10 -19.86
N LEU A 463 23.09 4.06 -18.94
CA LEU A 463 21.69 3.81 -19.26
C LEU A 463 21.11 4.90 -20.15
N ALA A 464 21.56 6.14 -20.01
CA ALA A 464 21.14 7.24 -20.89
C ALA A 464 21.70 7.13 -22.32
N LYS A 465 22.89 6.52 -22.50
CA LYS A 465 23.58 6.41 -23.79
C LYS A 465 23.19 5.17 -24.60
N ILE A 466 22.58 4.16 -23.98
CA ILE A 466 22.26 2.91 -24.65
C ILE A 466 21.31 3.13 -25.84
N SER A 467 21.73 2.69 -27.02
CA SER A 467 20.95 2.80 -28.26
C SER A 467 19.89 1.70 -28.36
N ASN A 468 18.88 1.89 -29.22
CA ASN A 468 17.85 0.86 -29.44
C ASN A 468 18.46 -0.48 -29.91
N GLU A 469 19.48 -0.45 -30.76
CA GLU A 469 20.18 -1.64 -31.24
C GLU A 469 20.96 -2.34 -30.13
N GLU A 470 21.60 -1.58 -29.24
CA GLU A 470 22.27 -2.12 -28.06
C GLU A 470 21.28 -2.68 -27.04
N MET A 471 20.10 -2.08 -26.90
CA MET A 471 19.02 -2.61 -26.07
C MET A 471 18.54 -3.98 -26.59
N ASP A 472 18.30 -4.08 -27.90
CA ASP A 472 17.85 -5.34 -28.52
C ASP A 472 18.95 -6.41 -28.42
N LYS A 473 20.21 -6.03 -28.68
CA LYS A 473 21.38 -6.89 -28.43
C LYS A 473 21.51 -7.30 -26.97
N ALA A 474 21.31 -6.41 -26.02
CA ALA A 474 21.38 -6.73 -24.59
C ALA A 474 20.29 -7.72 -24.17
N LEU A 475 19.15 -7.73 -24.87
CA LEU A 475 18.05 -8.68 -24.64
C LEU A 475 18.20 -10.00 -25.43
N GLU A 476 18.98 -10.01 -26.53
CA GLU A 476 19.25 -11.19 -27.37
C GLU A 476 20.55 -11.95 -27.02
N ILE A 477 21.63 -11.25 -26.67
CA ILE A 477 22.99 -11.79 -26.47
C ILE A 477 23.15 -12.55 -25.14
N TRP A 478 22.07 -12.74 -24.37
CA TRP A 478 22.07 -13.52 -23.13
C TRP A 478 22.48 -14.99 -23.33
N GLY A 479 22.59 -15.48 -24.58
CA GLY A 479 23.04 -16.84 -24.91
C GLY A 479 24.43 -17.00 -25.55
N GLN A 480 25.10 -15.95 -26.04
CA GLN A 480 26.18 -16.13 -27.04
C GLN A 480 27.46 -15.29 -26.92
N ARG A 481 27.66 -14.51 -25.85
CA ARG A 481 28.98 -13.88 -25.59
C ARG A 481 29.62 -14.36 -24.29
N ASP A 482 30.85 -14.86 -24.42
CA ASP A 482 31.91 -14.64 -23.43
C ASP A 482 31.97 -13.13 -23.18
N GLU A 483 31.40 -12.62 -22.08
CA GLU A 483 31.68 -11.26 -21.60
C GLU A 483 31.10 -11.06 -20.19
N GLY A 484 31.93 -11.31 -19.18
CA GLY A 484 31.76 -10.80 -17.81
C GLY A 484 32.35 -9.40 -17.63
N TYR A 485 32.36 -8.59 -18.69
CA TYR A 485 32.87 -7.22 -18.72
C TYR A 485 31.70 -6.27 -18.99
N LEU A 486 31.58 -5.22 -18.18
CA LEU A 486 30.67 -4.10 -18.48
C LEU A 486 31.20 -3.35 -19.73
N PRO A 487 30.36 -2.86 -20.66
CA PRO A 487 30.79 -2.33 -21.98
C PRO A 487 31.52 -0.98 -21.96
N HIS A 488 32.27 -0.65 -20.91
CA HIS A 488 32.88 0.68 -20.73
C HIS A 488 34.39 0.70 -20.55
N HIS A 489 35.06 -0.44 -20.58
CA HIS A 489 36.48 -0.50 -20.23
C HIS A 489 37.30 -1.43 -21.13
N ASP A 490 37.45 -1.05 -22.40
CA ASP A 490 38.49 -1.61 -23.28
C ASP A 490 39.83 -0.90 -23.02
N GLY A 491 40.52 -1.34 -21.97
CA GLY A 491 41.88 -0.93 -21.65
C GLY A 491 42.92 -1.80 -22.35
N LYS A 492 43.80 -1.19 -23.15
CA LYS A 492 44.94 -1.85 -23.81
C LYS A 492 45.85 -2.55 -22.79
N THR A 493 46.19 -3.81 -23.07
CA THR A 493 47.08 -4.67 -22.28
C THR A 493 48.50 -4.10 -22.22
N ALA A 494 49.02 -3.89 -21.01
CA ALA A 494 50.43 -3.59 -20.78
C ALA A 494 51.28 -4.88 -20.81
N ASN A 495 52.46 -4.80 -21.43
CA ASN A 495 53.38 -5.90 -21.69
C ASN A 495 53.71 -6.77 -20.46
N ALA A 496 53.61 -8.09 -20.65
CA ALA A 496 54.02 -9.11 -19.69
C ALA A 496 55.55 -9.13 -19.52
N SER A 497 56.02 -8.98 -18.28
CA SER A 497 57.36 -9.44 -17.86
C SER A 497 57.19 -10.68 -16.99
N GLU A 498 58.20 -11.55 -16.92
CA GLU A 498 58.30 -12.84 -16.21
C GLU A 498 58.13 -12.79 -14.66
N LYS A 499 57.29 -11.91 -14.13
CA LYS A 499 56.93 -11.91 -12.70
C LYS A 499 55.69 -12.77 -12.50
N LYS A 500 55.77 -13.75 -11.59
CA LYS A 500 54.57 -14.41 -11.06
C LYS A 500 53.60 -13.35 -10.54
N GLY A 501 52.33 -13.43 -10.94
CA GLY A 501 51.28 -12.52 -10.47
C GLY A 501 50.99 -12.72 -8.98
N ARG A 502 50.11 -11.88 -8.43
CA ARG A 502 49.76 -11.91 -7.00
C ARG A 502 48.28 -11.72 -6.80
N ILE A 503 47.76 -12.30 -5.73
CA ILE A 503 46.35 -12.21 -5.34
C ILE A 503 46.25 -11.45 -4.01
N LEU A 504 45.43 -10.40 -3.99
CA LEU A 504 45.13 -9.58 -2.83
C LEU A 504 43.67 -9.79 -2.46
N LEU A 505 43.40 -10.37 -1.30
CA LEU A 505 42.05 -10.57 -0.79
C LEU A 505 41.70 -9.42 0.15
N ILE A 506 40.82 -8.51 -0.25
CA ILE A 506 40.62 -7.25 0.46
C ILE A 506 39.18 -7.07 0.93
N GLY A 507 39.01 -6.54 2.14
CA GLY A 507 37.72 -6.14 2.67
C GLY A 507 37.36 -4.70 2.28
N SER A 508 36.15 -4.48 1.74
CA SER A 508 35.67 -3.15 1.38
C SER A 508 35.15 -2.33 2.56
N GLY A 509 35.00 -2.95 3.74
CA GLY A 509 34.22 -2.35 4.83
C GLY A 509 32.71 -2.49 4.62
N PRO A 510 31.88 -1.88 5.49
CA PRO A 510 30.42 -2.05 5.47
C PRO A 510 29.75 -1.38 4.26
N GLY A 511 30.34 -0.29 3.73
CA GLY A 511 29.89 0.31 2.48
C GLY A 511 30.50 1.67 2.13
N HIS A 512 30.64 2.59 3.08
CA HIS A 512 31.15 3.93 2.76
C HIS A 512 32.65 3.92 2.40
N PRO A 513 33.10 4.62 1.34
CA PRO A 513 34.52 4.77 0.97
C PRO A 513 35.45 5.19 2.11
N GLY A 514 35.02 6.12 2.96
CA GLY A 514 35.76 6.56 4.13
C GLY A 514 36.06 5.48 5.18
N LEU A 515 35.42 4.30 5.09
CA LEU A 515 35.67 3.15 5.95
C LEU A 515 36.56 2.09 5.29
N LEU A 516 37.07 2.34 4.08
CA LEU A 516 38.14 1.54 3.51
C LEU A 516 39.42 1.74 4.30
N THR A 517 40.15 0.66 4.52
CA THR A 517 41.52 0.78 5.03
C THR A 517 42.41 1.42 3.96
N MET A 518 43.42 2.18 4.38
CA MET A 518 44.39 2.77 3.45
C MET A 518 45.10 1.70 2.59
N ALA A 519 45.28 0.50 3.15
CA ALA A 519 45.81 -0.66 2.45
C ALA A 519 44.84 -1.16 1.35
N ALA A 520 43.54 -1.30 1.65
CA ALA A 520 42.54 -1.70 0.66
C ALA A 520 42.41 -0.67 -0.45
N HIS A 521 42.38 0.63 -0.11
CA HIS A 521 42.36 1.72 -1.08
C HIS A 521 43.59 1.69 -2.01
N THR A 522 44.78 1.46 -1.47
CA THR A 522 46.02 1.33 -2.25
C THR A 522 45.98 0.09 -3.16
N ALA A 523 45.45 -1.02 -2.67
CA ALA A 523 45.30 -2.25 -3.45
C ALA A 523 44.36 -2.05 -4.65
N LEU A 524 43.21 -1.39 -4.45
CA LEU A 524 42.25 -1.08 -5.52
C LEU A 524 42.90 -0.26 -6.66
N ARG A 525 43.75 0.71 -6.32
CA ARG A 525 44.42 1.57 -7.31
C ARG A 525 45.58 0.91 -8.05
N THR A 526 46.15 -0.15 -7.51
CA THR A 526 47.33 -0.83 -8.08
C THR A 526 46.99 -2.17 -8.75
N ALA A 527 45.73 -2.59 -8.69
CA ALA A 527 45.24 -3.79 -9.32
C ALA A 527 45.15 -3.64 -10.85
N THR A 528 45.44 -4.73 -11.56
CA THR A 528 45.20 -4.85 -13.00
C THR A 528 43.88 -5.58 -13.29
N LEU A 529 43.46 -6.44 -12.35
CA LEU A 529 42.17 -7.15 -12.35
C LEU A 529 41.54 -7.07 -10.97
N ILE A 530 40.28 -6.65 -10.90
CA ILE A 530 39.46 -6.62 -9.69
C ILE A 530 38.28 -7.57 -9.88
N LEU A 531 38.12 -8.45 -8.90
CA LEU A 531 37.09 -9.47 -8.81
C LEU A 531 36.21 -9.14 -7.59
N SER A 532 35.09 -8.47 -7.81
CA SER A 532 34.22 -7.94 -6.75
C SER A 532 33.04 -8.86 -6.44
N ASP A 533 32.66 -8.95 -5.18
CA ASP A 533 31.35 -9.46 -4.78
C ASP A 533 30.21 -8.54 -5.24
N LYS A 534 29.03 -9.13 -5.46
CA LYS A 534 27.79 -8.38 -5.78
C LYS A 534 27.40 -7.38 -4.68
N LEU A 535 27.70 -7.69 -3.42
CA LEU A 535 27.28 -6.87 -2.29
C LEU A 535 28.17 -5.66 -2.02
N VAL A 536 29.25 -5.47 -2.79
CA VAL A 536 30.11 -4.29 -2.66
C VAL A 536 29.36 -3.08 -3.21
N PRO A 537 29.16 -2.02 -2.43
CA PRO A 537 28.39 -0.86 -2.87
C PRO A 537 29.07 -0.06 -3.98
N ALA A 538 28.25 0.64 -4.77
CA ALA A 538 28.66 1.36 -5.98
C ALA A 538 29.71 2.45 -5.70
N GLU A 539 29.63 3.09 -4.53
CA GLU A 539 30.56 4.13 -4.09
C GLU A 539 32.00 3.60 -3.93
N ILE A 540 32.15 2.34 -3.54
CA ILE A 540 33.47 1.67 -3.48
C ILE A 540 33.95 1.33 -4.88
N LEU A 541 33.05 0.84 -5.73
CA LEU A 541 33.37 0.50 -7.12
C LEU A 541 33.80 1.74 -7.93
N ALA A 542 33.24 2.91 -7.61
CA ALA A 542 33.61 4.19 -8.23
C ALA A 542 35.05 4.64 -7.94
N LEU A 543 35.71 4.06 -6.92
CA LEU A 543 37.14 4.33 -6.63
C LEU A 543 38.09 3.57 -7.56
N ILE A 544 37.57 2.57 -8.28
CA ILE A 544 38.37 1.73 -9.17
C ILE A 544 38.78 2.57 -10.39
N PRO A 545 40.08 2.63 -10.72
CA PRO A 545 40.53 3.34 -11.91
C PRO A 545 39.88 2.77 -13.18
N ASN A 546 39.48 3.65 -14.09
CA ASN A 546 38.90 3.26 -15.39
C ASN A 546 39.84 2.38 -16.25
N SER A 547 41.13 2.34 -15.95
CA SER A 547 42.14 1.51 -16.60
C SER A 547 42.18 0.06 -16.08
N THR A 548 41.51 -0.24 -14.97
CA THR A 548 41.58 -1.53 -14.28
C THR A 548 40.38 -2.40 -14.68
N LYS A 549 40.63 -3.68 -15.02
CA LYS A 549 39.57 -4.63 -15.36
C LYS A 549 38.73 -4.94 -14.12
N LEU A 550 37.41 -4.80 -14.19
CA LEU A 550 36.49 -5.15 -13.10
C LEU A 550 35.55 -6.27 -13.53
N HIS A 551 35.47 -7.32 -12.73
CA HIS A 551 34.52 -8.42 -12.86
C HIS A 551 33.70 -8.54 -11.58
N ILE A 552 32.38 -8.59 -11.70
CA ILE A 552 31.45 -8.67 -10.56
C ILE A 552 30.81 -10.06 -10.52
N ALA A 553 30.85 -10.70 -9.36
CA ALA A 553 30.33 -12.06 -9.17
C ALA A 553 28.83 -12.14 -9.49
N LYS A 554 28.44 -13.12 -10.32
CA LYS A 554 27.04 -13.41 -10.68
C LYS A 554 26.35 -14.25 -9.60
N LYS A 555 26.12 -13.66 -8.43
CA LYS A 555 25.51 -14.37 -7.28
C LYS A 555 23.99 -14.24 -7.27
N PHE A 556 23.30 -15.35 -7.44
CA PHE A 556 21.85 -15.50 -7.26
C PHE A 556 21.54 -16.50 -6.13
N PRO A 557 20.38 -16.40 -5.45
CA PRO A 557 19.97 -17.39 -4.45
C PRO A 557 20.02 -18.81 -5.06
N GLY A 558 20.77 -19.72 -4.43
CA GLY A 558 20.96 -21.11 -4.90
C GLY A 558 22.25 -21.37 -5.70
N ASN A 559 22.92 -20.36 -6.27
CA ASN A 559 24.17 -20.50 -7.04
C ASN A 559 25.40 -19.89 -6.35
N ALA A 560 25.37 -19.79 -5.02
CA ALA A 560 26.44 -19.14 -4.26
C ALA A 560 27.77 -19.90 -4.29
N GLU A 561 27.74 -21.24 -4.41
CA GLU A 561 28.95 -22.06 -4.52
C GLU A 561 29.57 -21.97 -5.93
N GLY A 562 28.75 -22.01 -6.99
CA GLY A 562 29.25 -21.87 -8.38
C GLY A 562 29.91 -20.52 -8.64
N ALA A 563 29.26 -19.42 -8.23
CA ALA A 563 29.84 -18.08 -8.35
C ALA A 563 31.13 -17.91 -7.53
N GLN A 564 31.26 -18.61 -6.40
CA GLN A 564 32.48 -18.58 -5.61
C GLN A 564 33.64 -19.28 -6.33
N ASN A 565 33.39 -20.47 -6.90
CA ASN A 565 34.39 -21.23 -7.63
C ASN A 565 34.86 -20.49 -8.88
N GLU A 566 33.93 -19.90 -9.64
CA GLU A 566 34.24 -19.06 -10.80
C GLU A 566 35.21 -17.91 -10.43
N MET A 567 34.95 -17.22 -9.31
CA MET A 567 35.82 -16.12 -8.86
C MET A 567 37.21 -16.61 -8.45
N MET A 568 37.31 -17.79 -7.84
CA MET A 568 38.60 -18.40 -7.49
C MET A 568 39.39 -18.81 -8.73
N GLU A 569 38.73 -19.40 -9.73
CA GLU A 569 39.34 -19.78 -11.01
C GLU A 569 39.84 -18.55 -11.77
N LEU A 570 39.02 -17.50 -11.89
CA LEU A 570 39.40 -16.24 -12.54
C LEU A 570 40.58 -15.56 -11.83
N ALA A 571 40.62 -15.61 -10.49
CA ALA A 571 41.73 -15.06 -9.73
C ALA A 571 43.03 -15.82 -10.01
N LEU A 572 42.96 -17.14 -10.09
CA LEU A 572 44.09 -17.99 -10.41
C LEU A 572 44.61 -17.75 -11.83
N GLU A 573 43.71 -17.71 -12.81
CA GLU A 573 44.07 -17.41 -14.21
C GLU A 573 44.74 -16.03 -14.36
N GLY A 574 44.19 -15.01 -13.70
CA GLY A 574 44.79 -13.67 -13.68
C GLY A 574 46.20 -13.70 -13.07
N ALA A 575 46.37 -14.35 -11.92
CA ALA A 575 47.67 -14.45 -11.26
C ALA A 575 48.69 -15.25 -12.09
N GLN A 576 48.25 -16.30 -12.79
CA GLN A 576 49.08 -17.06 -13.74
C GLN A 576 49.53 -16.22 -14.94
N ARG A 577 48.71 -15.26 -15.40
CA ARG A 577 49.07 -14.28 -16.43
C ARG A 577 49.98 -13.15 -15.92
N GLY A 578 50.43 -13.19 -14.67
CA GLY A 578 51.29 -12.15 -14.09
C GLY A 578 50.53 -10.94 -13.54
N GLU A 579 49.20 -11.00 -13.46
CA GLU A 579 48.37 -9.87 -13.02
C GLU A 579 48.45 -9.62 -11.50
N THR A 580 48.20 -8.38 -11.08
CA THR A 580 47.87 -8.07 -9.69
C THR A 580 46.36 -8.15 -9.55
N VAL A 581 45.89 -9.29 -9.05
CA VAL A 581 44.47 -9.58 -8.88
C VAL A 581 44.03 -9.11 -7.50
N VAL A 582 43.00 -8.27 -7.44
CA VAL A 582 42.31 -7.91 -6.21
C VAL A 582 40.98 -8.65 -6.17
N ARG A 583 40.75 -9.41 -5.11
CA ARG A 583 39.48 -10.02 -4.79
C ARG A 583 38.80 -9.18 -3.71
N LEU A 584 37.84 -8.37 -4.11
CA LEU A 584 37.14 -7.40 -3.28
C LEU A 584 35.89 -8.02 -2.66
N LYS A 585 35.87 -8.07 -1.33
CA LYS A 585 34.80 -8.69 -0.53
C LYS A 585 34.15 -7.66 0.37
N GLN A 586 32.82 -7.73 0.54
CA GLN A 586 32.13 -6.82 1.45
C GLN A 586 32.50 -7.12 2.91
N GLY A 587 32.68 -6.07 3.72
CA GLY A 587 33.04 -6.20 5.13
C GLY A 587 34.49 -6.63 5.29
N ASP A 588 34.71 -7.69 6.08
CA ASP A 588 36.03 -8.30 6.30
C ASP A 588 36.12 -9.67 5.62
N PRO A 589 37.24 -10.02 4.95
CA PRO A 589 37.36 -11.29 4.23
C PRO A 589 37.17 -12.55 5.09
N PHE A 590 37.54 -12.51 6.37
CA PHE A 590 37.54 -13.66 7.27
C PHE A 590 36.32 -13.72 8.20
N VAL A 591 35.54 -12.65 8.29
CA VAL A 591 34.28 -12.64 9.05
C VAL A 591 33.11 -12.99 8.15
N TYR A 592 32.71 -14.28 8.12
CA TYR A 592 31.65 -14.82 7.26
C TYR A 592 31.81 -14.54 5.75
N GLY A 593 32.98 -14.06 5.33
CA GLY A 593 33.30 -13.79 3.92
C GLY A 593 33.73 -15.02 3.13
N ARG A 594 33.97 -16.17 3.77
CA ARG A 594 34.61 -17.36 3.15
C ARG A 594 36.05 -17.14 2.64
N GLY A 595 36.73 -16.09 3.08
CA GLY A 595 38.10 -15.80 2.63
C GLY A 595 39.11 -16.91 2.94
N GLY A 596 38.92 -17.67 4.03
CA GLY A 596 39.79 -18.81 4.34
C GLY A 596 39.74 -19.93 3.30
N GLU A 597 38.57 -20.18 2.70
CA GLU A 597 38.42 -21.15 1.61
C GLU A 597 39.21 -20.71 0.36
N GLU A 598 39.10 -19.42 0.01
CA GLU A 598 39.81 -18.83 -1.14
C GLU A 598 41.33 -18.89 -0.95
N VAL A 599 41.83 -18.54 0.24
CA VAL A 599 43.26 -18.62 0.58
C VAL A 599 43.80 -20.05 0.42
N LEU A 600 43.08 -21.05 0.94
CA LEU A 600 43.48 -22.45 0.83
C LEU A 600 43.48 -22.93 -0.63
N TYR A 601 42.48 -22.53 -1.40
CA TYR A 601 42.38 -22.85 -2.83
C TYR A 601 43.56 -22.27 -3.62
N PHE A 602 43.89 -21.00 -3.42
CA PHE A 602 45.03 -20.37 -4.11
C PHE A 602 46.36 -21.01 -3.71
N ARG A 603 46.54 -21.33 -2.42
CA ARG A 603 47.76 -21.97 -1.91
C ARG A 603 47.99 -23.33 -2.54
N GLN A 604 46.94 -24.14 -2.70
CA GLN A 604 47.01 -25.44 -3.37
C GLN A 604 47.49 -25.33 -4.83
N HIS A 605 47.25 -24.19 -5.48
CA HIS A 605 47.66 -23.91 -6.86
C HIS A 605 48.94 -23.06 -6.94
N GLY A 606 49.70 -22.94 -5.84
CA GLY A 606 51.01 -22.29 -5.82
C GLY A 606 50.99 -20.77 -5.69
N PHE A 607 49.85 -20.17 -5.31
CA PHE A 607 49.72 -18.73 -5.06
C PHE A 607 49.34 -18.46 -3.60
N GLU A 608 50.20 -17.76 -2.87
CA GLU A 608 49.85 -17.27 -1.52
C GLU A 608 49.18 -15.89 -1.64
N SER A 609 47.92 -15.80 -1.23
CA SER A 609 47.18 -14.53 -1.25
C SER A 609 47.50 -13.67 -0.04
N THR A 610 47.72 -12.37 -0.25
CA THR A 610 47.80 -11.40 0.86
C THR A 610 46.40 -10.96 1.27
N VAL A 611 46.03 -11.14 2.53
CA VAL A 611 44.72 -10.74 3.04
C VAL A 611 44.82 -9.36 3.70
N ILE A 612 44.02 -8.42 3.23
CA ILE A 612 43.92 -7.06 3.77
C ILE A 612 42.61 -6.95 4.54
N PRO A 613 42.65 -6.60 5.83
CA PRO A 613 41.45 -6.53 6.66
C PRO A 613 40.52 -5.42 6.17
N GLY A 614 39.23 -5.66 6.37
CA GLY A 614 38.19 -4.66 6.23
C GLY A 614 37.48 -4.40 7.54
N ILE A 615 36.78 -3.28 7.66
CA ILE A 615 35.97 -3.02 8.84
C ILE A 615 34.70 -3.89 8.74
N SER A 616 34.53 -4.85 9.66
CA SER A 616 33.36 -5.73 9.65
C SER A 616 32.08 -4.98 10.00
N SER A 617 30.99 -5.26 9.27
CA SER A 617 29.66 -4.71 9.56
C SER A 617 29.18 -5.07 10.97
N ALA A 618 29.61 -6.22 11.51
CA ALA A 618 29.28 -6.65 12.87
C ALA A 618 29.68 -5.65 13.96
N LEU A 619 30.69 -4.80 13.69
CA LEU A 619 31.18 -3.78 14.62
C LEU A 619 30.81 -2.37 14.15
N ALA A 620 31.00 -2.08 12.86
CA ALA A 620 30.76 -0.74 12.34
C ALA A 620 29.28 -0.36 12.31
N ALA A 621 28.39 -1.28 11.94
CA ALA A 621 26.96 -1.01 11.83
C ALA A 621 26.35 -0.53 13.15
N PRO A 622 26.51 -1.24 14.29
CA PRO A 622 25.99 -0.76 15.57
C PRO A 622 26.67 0.55 16.01
N LEU A 623 27.98 0.68 15.83
CA LEU A 623 28.72 1.90 16.21
C LEU A 623 28.18 3.15 15.51
N MET A 624 27.95 3.08 14.19
CA MET A 624 27.42 4.22 13.42
C MET A 624 25.98 4.60 13.78
N MET A 625 25.29 3.73 14.52
CA MET A 625 23.94 3.95 15.03
C MET A 625 23.91 4.30 16.52
N GLY A 626 25.07 4.50 17.14
CA GLY A 626 25.17 4.78 18.58
C GLY A 626 24.88 3.56 19.44
N ILE A 627 25.21 2.36 18.98
CA ILE A 627 25.01 1.10 19.71
C ILE A 627 26.39 0.49 20.00
N PRO A 628 26.82 0.41 21.27
CA PRO A 628 28.03 -0.31 21.62
C PRO A 628 27.79 -1.82 21.52
N VAL A 629 28.77 -2.58 21.04
CA VAL A 629 28.69 -4.05 21.05
C VAL A 629 29.03 -4.65 22.42
N THR A 630 29.80 -3.90 23.22
CA THR A 630 30.18 -4.22 24.60
C THR A 630 30.20 -2.93 25.42
N GLN A 631 29.76 -2.99 26.66
CA GLN A 631 29.80 -1.86 27.58
C GLN A 631 29.82 -2.39 29.02
N ARG A 632 30.71 -1.85 29.87
CA ARG A 632 30.80 -2.24 31.27
C ARG A 632 29.46 -2.04 31.97
N GLY A 633 29.04 -3.03 32.76
CA GLY A 633 27.75 -3.05 33.46
C GLY A 633 26.53 -3.22 32.54
N VAL A 634 26.73 -3.53 31.26
CA VAL A 634 25.65 -3.83 30.29
C VAL A 634 25.93 -5.12 29.51
N ALA A 635 27.08 -5.20 28.84
CA ALA A 635 27.49 -6.35 28.04
C ALA A 635 29.02 -6.54 28.11
N GLU A 636 29.43 -7.66 28.68
CA GLU A 636 30.83 -8.04 28.91
C GLU A 636 31.40 -8.93 27.80
N SER A 637 30.53 -9.54 27.00
CA SER A 637 30.90 -10.42 25.91
C SER A 637 30.09 -10.14 24.64
N LEU A 638 30.73 -10.38 23.50
CA LEU A 638 30.12 -10.33 22.18
C LEU A 638 30.21 -11.73 21.56
N VAL A 639 29.08 -12.24 21.08
CA VAL A 639 29.04 -13.44 20.23
C VAL A 639 28.60 -13.04 18.84
N LEU A 640 29.39 -13.42 17.85
CA LEU A 640 29.10 -13.21 16.44
C LEU A 640 28.69 -14.55 15.82
N CYS A 641 27.46 -14.63 15.30
CA CYS A 641 26.92 -15.81 14.64
C CYS A 641 26.32 -15.47 13.26
N THR A 642 25.96 -16.51 12.50
CA THR A 642 25.18 -16.38 11.25
C THR A 642 23.78 -16.96 11.46
N GLY A 643 22.76 -16.39 10.83
CA GLY A 643 21.39 -16.92 10.84
C GLY A 643 21.16 -18.08 9.87
N VAL A 644 22.13 -18.43 9.00
CA VAL A 644 21.98 -19.45 7.96
C VAL A 644 23.25 -20.28 7.82
N GLY A 645 23.11 -21.60 7.90
CA GLY A 645 24.19 -22.56 7.71
C GLY A 645 24.46 -22.85 6.23
N ARG A 646 25.52 -23.63 5.96
CA ARG A 646 25.85 -24.08 4.60
C ARG A 646 24.65 -24.74 3.93
N GLN A 647 24.41 -24.43 2.66
CA GLN A 647 23.24 -24.91 1.88
C GLN A 647 21.89 -24.56 2.53
N GLY A 648 21.81 -23.49 3.32
CA GLY A 648 20.56 -23.06 3.93
C GLY A 648 20.15 -23.86 5.17
N LYS A 649 21.03 -24.71 5.71
CA LYS A 649 20.76 -25.51 6.91
C LYS A 649 20.50 -24.61 8.13
N ALA A 650 19.62 -25.06 9.01
CA ALA A 650 19.43 -24.43 10.31
C ALA A 650 20.72 -24.47 11.13
N VAL A 651 20.97 -23.41 11.88
CA VAL A 651 22.12 -23.26 12.77
C VAL A 651 21.68 -23.41 14.21
N GLN A 652 22.54 -23.97 15.06
CA GLN A 652 22.33 -23.94 16.51
C GLN A 652 22.65 -22.53 17.01
N LEU A 653 21.65 -21.82 17.54
CA LEU A 653 21.82 -20.47 18.05
C LEU A 653 22.36 -20.48 19.50
N PRO A 654 23.19 -19.50 19.91
CA PRO A 654 23.63 -19.39 21.30
C PRO A 654 22.44 -19.17 22.24
N GLY A 655 22.49 -19.71 23.46
CA GLY A 655 21.54 -19.40 24.53
C GLY A 655 21.75 -18.03 25.16
N TYR A 656 20.70 -17.56 25.86
CA TYR A 656 20.68 -16.28 26.53
C TYR A 656 21.67 -16.23 27.70
N VAL A 657 22.41 -15.12 27.77
CA VAL A 657 23.26 -14.72 28.90
C VAL A 657 23.07 -13.21 29.04
N LYS A 658 22.66 -12.75 30.24
CA LYS A 658 22.33 -11.33 30.47
C LYS A 658 23.48 -10.38 30.08
N SER A 659 24.73 -10.73 30.37
CA SER A 659 25.91 -9.92 30.04
C SER A 659 26.46 -10.11 28.62
N ARG A 660 25.68 -10.68 27.68
CA ARG A 660 26.13 -10.97 26.31
C ARG A 660 25.33 -10.18 25.28
N THR A 661 26.06 -9.54 24.37
CA THR A 661 25.51 -9.07 23.09
C THR A 661 25.65 -10.16 22.03
N LEU A 662 24.56 -10.49 21.35
CA LEU A 662 24.54 -11.41 20.22
C LEU A 662 24.42 -10.60 18.92
N VAL A 663 25.42 -10.69 18.05
CA VAL A 663 25.35 -10.15 16.69
C VAL A 663 25.14 -11.28 15.70
N MET A 664 24.11 -11.15 14.87
CA MET A 664 23.76 -12.13 13.85
C MET A 664 23.78 -11.52 12.45
N LEU A 665 24.67 -12.05 11.60
CA LEU A 665 24.71 -11.71 10.18
C LEU A 665 23.84 -12.66 9.37
N MET A 666 23.32 -12.20 8.23
CA MET A 666 22.52 -13.02 7.30
C MET A 666 21.25 -13.62 7.95
N GLY A 667 20.66 -12.94 8.94
CA GLY A 667 19.49 -13.43 9.68
C GLY A 667 18.18 -12.70 9.39
N VAL A 668 18.22 -11.48 8.85
CA VAL A 668 17.02 -10.61 8.74
C VAL A 668 15.89 -11.25 7.92
N ALA A 669 16.21 -11.87 6.78
CA ALA A 669 15.21 -12.56 5.94
C ALA A 669 14.54 -13.77 6.63
N ARG A 670 15.09 -14.25 7.76
CA ARG A 670 14.56 -15.35 8.58
C ARG A 670 14.22 -14.91 9.99
N ILE A 671 14.07 -13.61 10.22
CA ILE A 671 13.90 -13.06 11.55
C ILE A 671 12.73 -13.69 12.30
N SER A 672 11.65 -14.04 11.60
CA SER A 672 10.50 -14.71 12.22
C SER A 672 10.86 -16.06 12.84
N GLN A 673 11.58 -16.90 12.09
CA GLN A 673 12.05 -18.21 12.54
C GLN A 673 13.08 -18.06 13.66
N ILE A 674 13.96 -17.06 13.55
CA ILE A 674 15.02 -16.83 14.54
C ILE A 674 14.44 -16.38 15.87
N ILE A 675 13.47 -15.46 15.87
CA ILE A 675 12.82 -15.00 17.11
C ILE A 675 12.10 -16.16 17.79
N GLU A 676 11.40 -17.00 17.02
CA GLU A 676 10.74 -18.19 17.55
C GLU A 676 11.73 -19.13 18.26
N VAL A 677 12.90 -19.39 17.65
CA VAL A 677 13.95 -20.21 18.27
C VAL A 677 14.57 -19.53 19.51
N LEU A 678 14.76 -18.21 19.47
CA LEU A 678 15.35 -17.47 20.60
C LEU A 678 14.44 -17.44 21.83
N THR A 679 13.13 -17.23 21.63
CA THR A 679 12.15 -17.08 22.73
C THR A 679 11.46 -18.39 23.13
N SER A 680 11.57 -19.46 22.33
CA SER A 680 10.98 -20.76 22.66
C SER A 680 11.51 -21.31 23.99
N SER A 681 10.57 -21.82 24.79
CA SER A 681 10.86 -22.56 26.02
C SER A 681 11.57 -23.88 25.76
N THR A 682 11.47 -24.42 24.54
CA THR A 682 12.21 -25.62 24.13
C THR A 682 13.62 -25.25 23.69
N ALA A 683 14.61 -26.10 23.99
CA ALA A 683 16.00 -25.93 23.55
C ALA A 683 16.23 -26.37 22.08
N ALA A 684 15.17 -26.66 21.32
CA ALA A 684 15.29 -27.10 19.93
C ALA A 684 15.84 -25.95 19.07
N GLY A 685 17.08 -26.10 18.56
CA GLY A 685 17.75 -25.09 17.74
C GLY A 685 18.52 -24.01 18.52
N ARG A 686 18.58 -24.08 19.86
CA ARG A 686 19.33 -23.14 20.71
C ARG A 686 20.10 -23.85 21.84
N ASP A 687 21.33 -23.44 22.08
CA ASP A 687 22.21 -24.00 23.11
C ASP A 687 22.20 -23.16 24.40
N GLY A 688 21.21 -23.37 25.28
CA GLY A 688 21.17 -22.76 26.62
C GLY A 688 19.77 -22.32 27.09
N ALA A 689 19.68 -21.16 27.76
CA ALA A 689 18.43 -20.57 28.25
C ALA A 689 17.71 -19.68 27.20
N ALA A 690 16.38 -19.61 27.27
CA ALA A 690 15.55 -18.81 26.37
C ALA A 690 15.80 -17.31 26.57
N TYR A 691 15.64 -16.54 25.50
CA TYR A 691 15.76 -15.10 25.53
C TYR A 691 14.45 -14.48 26.05
N PRO A 692 14.51 -13.52 26.99
CA PRO A 692 13.32 -12.82 27.46
C PRO A 692 12.61 -12.06 26.32
N PRO A 693 11.28 -12.09 26.21
CA PRO A 693 10.54 -11.40 25.14
C PRO A 693 10.76 -9.88 25.11
N HIS A 694 10.94 -9.26 26.28
CA HIS A 694 11.22 -7.82 26.42
C HIS A 694 12.67 -7.45 26.08
N LEU A 695 13.54 -8.43 25.82
CA LEU A 695 14.96 -8.16 25.57
C LEU A 695 15.12 -7.27 24.32
N PRO A 696 15.96 -6.23 24.39
CA PRO A 696 16.18 -5.34 23.26
C PRO A 696 16.81 -6.02 22.04
N ILE A 697 16.39 -5.57 20.86
CA ILE A 697 16.94 -5.94 19.55
C ILE A 697 17.07 -4.71 18.65
N ALA A 698 18.17 -4.65 17.90
CA ALA A 698 18.39 -3.70 16.83
C ALA A 698 18.51 -4.45 15.49
N VAL A 699 17.73 -4.06 14.49
CA VAL A 699 17.91 -4.47 13.09
C VAL A 699 18.56 -3.31 12.35
N ILE A 700 19.76 -3.52 11.80
CA ILE A 700 20.54 -2.49 11.13
C ILE A 700 20.72 -2.89 9.67
N GLU A 701 20.31 -2.01 8.77
CA GLU A 701 20.29 -2.21 7.33
C GLU A 701 21.17 -1.20 6.61
N ARG A 702 21.84 -1.65 5.55
CA ARG A 702 22.68 -0.83 4.67
C ARG A 702 23.65 0.07 5.44
N ALA A 703 24.21 -0.44 6.55
CA ALA A 703 25.09 0.31 7.43
C ALA A 703 26.18 1.06 6.66
N SER A 704 26.48 2.30 7.10
CA SER A 704 27.39 3.26 6.45
C SER A 704 26.92 3.85 5.11
N SER A 705 25.84 3.34 4.51
CA SER A 705 25.26 3.93 3.30
C SER A 705 24.46 5.20 3.63
N PRO A 706 24.29 6.15 2.69
CA PRO A 706 23.48 7.34 2.92
C PRO A 706 22.04 7.06 3.36
N ASP A 707 21.50 5.91 2.93
CA ASP A 707 20.16 5.40 3.21
C ASP A 707 20.13 4.31 4.30
N GLN A 708 21.18 4.22 5.13
CA GLN A 708 21.24 3.29 6.26
C GLN A 708 20.02 3.42 7.17
N ARG A 709 19.65 2.34 7.86
CA ARG A 709 18.52 2.36 8.78
C ARG A 709 18.78 1.49 10.00
N VAL A 710 18.28 1.92 11.15
CA VAL A 710 18.19 1.09 12.36
C VAL A 710 16.77 1.08 12.90
N ILE A 711 16.32 -0.11 13.27
CA ILE A 711 15.03 -0.37 13.92
C ILE A 711 15.34 -0.95 15.28
N LEU A 712 15.03 -0.19 16.32
CA LEU A 712 15.21 -0.53 17.72
C LEU A 712 13.87 -0.99 18.29
N SER A 713 13.81 -2.19 18.89
CA SER A 713 12.60 -2.74 19.48
C SER A 713 12.94 -3.81 20.53
N THR A 714 11.95 -4.61 20.92
CA THR A 714 12.11 -5.82 21.72
C THR A 714 11.94 -7.07 20.85
N LEU A 715 12.39 -8.22 21.31
CA LEU A 715 12.18 -9.49 20.60
C LEU A 715 10.69 -9.77 20.32
N GLU A 716 9.80 -9.36 21.21
CA GLU A 716 8.34 -9.45 21.04
C GLU A 716 7.81 -8.53 19.93
N LYS A 717 8.30 -7.28 19.86
CA LYS A 717 7.69 -6.21 19.04
C LYS A 717 8.38 -5.95 17.70
N ILE A 718 9.54 -6.55 17.44
CA ILE A 718 10.32 -6.31 16.22
C ILE A 718 9.64 -6.81 14.93
N GLN A 719 8.87 -7.91 14.98
CA GLN A 719 8.17 -8.42 13.79
C GLN A 719 7.06 -7.45 13.33
N PRO A 720 6.16 -6.94 14.20
CA PRO A 720 5.27 -5.84 13.86
C PRO A 720 6.00 -4.61 13.32
N ALA A 721 7.11 -4.22 13.95
CA ALA A 721 7.89 -3.05 13.53
C ALA A 721 8.42 -3.19 12.09
N LEU A 722 8.96 -4.36 11.74
CA LEU A 722 9.46 -4.64 10.39
C LEU A 722 8.35 -4.65 9.33
N LYS A 723 7.12 -5.05 9.67
CA LYS A 723 5.99 -5.02 8.71
C LYS A 723 5.58 -3.61 8.31
N GLN A 724 5.99 -2.58 9.05
CA GLN A 724 5.66 -1.18 8.74
C GLN A 724 6.68 -0.51 7.83
N VAL A 725 7.77 -1.19 7.49
CA VAL A 725 8.89 -0.62 6.74
C VAL A 725 9.35 -1.57 5.63
N ASP A 726 9.72 -1.03 4.47
CA ASP A 726 10.19 -1.84 3.34
C ASP A 726 11.55 -2.48 3.64
N GLU A 727 11.77 -3.75 3.33
CA GLU A 727 13.06 -4.43 3.58
C GLU A 727 14.22 -3.79 2.77
N ARG A 728 15.38 -3.58 3.42
CA ARG A 728 16.59 -3.00 2.78
C ARG A 728 17.83 -3.90 2.99
N PRO A 729 18.03 -4.95 2.19
CA PRO A 729 19.26 -5.75 2.29
C PRO A 729 20.50 -4.94 1.84
N PRO A 730 21.70 -5.24 2.37
CA PRO A 730 21.99 -6.21 3.43
C PRO A 730 21.65 -5.67 4.83
N GLY A 731 21.19 -6.55 5.72
CA GLY A 731 20.88 -6.23 7.12
C GLY A 731 21.47 -7.21 8.13
N MET A 732 21.68 -6.75 9.36
CA MET A 732 22.13 -7.53 10.51
C MET A 732 21.26 -7.30 11.73
N MET A 733 21.35 -8.20 12.70
CA MET A 733 20.63 -8.10 13.96
C MET A 733 21.61 -8.06 15.13
N LEU A 734 21.30 -7.24 16.13
CA LEU A 734 22.01 -7.18 17.40
C LEU A 734 20.98 -7.38 18.52
N VAL A 735 21.16 -8.40 19.34
CA VAL A 735 20.25 -8.79 20.42
C VAL A 735 20.98 -8.68 21.75
N GLY A 736 20.35 -8.02 22.72
CA GLY A 736 20.90 -7.83 24.06
C GLY A 736 20.77 -6.39 24.56
N TRP A 737 21.03 -6.19 25.85
CA TRP A 737 20.85 -4.91 26.53
C TRP A 737 21.62 -3.74 25.91
N ALA A 738 22.75 -4.02 25.26
CA ALA A 738 23.56 -2.99 24.61
C ALA A 738 22.81 -2.25 23.48
N ALA A 739 21.76 -2.86 22.89
CA ALA A 739 20.98 -2.26 21.80
C ALA A 739 20.31 -0.93 22.18
N LEU A 740 19.93 -0.74 23.45
CA LEU A 740 19.24 0.46 23.95
C LEU A 740 20.03 1.20 25.04
N ALA A 741 21.24 0.75 25.38
CA ALA A 741 21.98 1.26 26.54
C ALA A 741 22.34 2.75 26.48
N LEU A 742 22.42 3.32 25.27
CA LEU A 742 22.69 4.74 25.03
C LEU A 742 21.42 5.57 24.75
N GLU A 743 20.23 4.96 24.80
CA GLU A 743 18.97 5.68 24.58
C GLU A 743 18.59 6.57 25.76
N GLY A 744 17.93 7.70 25.47
CA GLY A 744 17.53 8.68 26.47
C GLY A 744 18.74 9.25 27.22
N LYS A 745 18.74 9.12 28.54
CA LYS A 745 19.89 9.51 29.40
C LYS A 745 21.04 8.48 29.41
N GLY A 746 20.84 7.32 28.79
CA GLY A 746 21.76 6.18 28.85
C GLY A 746 21.81 5.50 30.23
N ARG A 747 22.33 4.28 30.28
CA ARG A 747 22.56 3.51 31.52
C ARG A 747 23.84 2.70 31.45
N VAL A 748 24.44 2.45 32.61
CA VAL A 748 25.67 1.64 32.78
C VAL A 748 25.51 0.55 33.84
N ASP A 749 24.34 0.45 34.49
CA ASP A 749 24.04 -0.39 35.66
C ASP A 749 23.04 -1.53 35.33
N VAL A 750 22.90 -1.89 34.05
CA VAL A 750 21.89 -2.87 33.59
C VAL A 750 22.09 -4.26 34.20
N LEU A 751 23.34 -4.67 34.42
CA LEU A 751 23.65 -5.95 35.03
C LEU A 751 23.39 -6.00 36.54
N ASP A 752 23.32 -4.85 37.22
CA ASP A 752 23.15 -4.76 38.67
C ASP A 752 21.67 -4.77 39.10
N ARG A 753 20.74 -4.78 38.13
CA ARG A 753 19.29 -4.65 38.33
C ARG A 753 18.59 -6.00 38.47
N SER A 754 17.52 -6.04 39.28
CA SER A 754 16.60 -7.17 39.39
C SER A 754 15.77 -7.37 38.12
N GLU A 755 15.32 -8.60 37.88
CA GLU A 755 14.53 -8.96 36.70
C GLU A 755 13.18 -8.21 36.62
N ASP A 756 12.60 -7.85 37.77
CA ASP A 756 11.29 -7.17 37.87
C ASP A 756 11.28 -5.75 37.26
N ASP A 757 12.43 -5.08 37.18
CA ASP A 757 12.54 -3.68 36.69
C ASP A 757 12.91 -3.61 35.19
N GLU A 758 13.21 -4.75 34.57
CA GLU A 758 13.79 -4.80 33.22
C GLU A 758 12.82 -4.36 32.13
N ALA A 759 11.55 -4.78 32.22
CA ALA A 759 10.54 -4.45 31.22
C ALA A 759 10.19 -2.95 31.25
N GLU A 760 10.01 -2.38 32.44
CA GLU A 760 9.74 -0.95 32.62
C GLU A 760 10.90 -0.09 32.09
N MET A 761 12.14 -0.52 32.33
CA MET A 761 13.32 0.13 31.78
C MET A 761 13.29 0.19 30.25
N VAL A 762 13.00 -0.94 29.59
CA VAL A 762 12.93 -1.00 28.12
C VAL A 762 11.79 -0.15 27.57
N GLU A 763 10.63 -0.16 28.23
CA GLU A 763 9.52 0.71 27.86
C GLU A 763 9.88 2.19 27.97
N SER A 764 10.60 2.58 29.03
CA SER A 764 11.06 3.97 29.18
C SER A 764 11.98 4.41 28.04
N TRP A 765 12.90 3.54 27.59
CA TRP A 765 13.77 3.84 26.46
C TRP A 765 13.02 3.95 25.13
N LEU A 766 11.96 3.16 24.95
CA LEU A 766 11.18 3.13 23.71
C LEU A 766 10.03 4.17 23.69
N ALA A 767 9.62 4.70 24.84
CA ALA A 767 8.55 5.69 24.97
C ALA A 767 8.94 7.10 24.49
N GLU A 768 10.23 7.45 24.53
CA GLU A 768 10.75 8.75 24.08
C GLU A 768 10.98 8.76 22.55
N GLY A 769 9.90 8.70 21.75
CA GLY A 769 9.93 8.91 20.29
C GLY A 769 9.73 10.38 19.91
N GLN A 770 10.27 10.81 18.75
CA GLN A 770 10.19 12.20 18.28
C GLN A 770 8.75 12.73 18.02
N ASP A 771 7.75 11.84 17.94
CA ASP A 771 6.37 12.17 17.57
C ASP A 771 5.33 11.88 18.68
N GLY A 772 5.75 11.52 19.90
CA GLY A 772 4.83 11.34 21.04
C GLY A 772 3.86 10.13 20.96
N GLU A 773 3.94 9.29 19.92
CA GLU A 773 3.17 8.03 19.84
C GLU A 773 3.93 6.84 20.44
N LEU A 774 3.32 6.16 21.42
CA LEU A 774 3.81 4.94 22.07
C LEU A 774 3.73 3.73 21.11
N LYS A 775 4.67 3.62 20.17
CA LYS A 775 4.72 2.49 19.21
C LYS A 775 5.51 1.29 19.72
N GLY A 776 6.37 1.43 20.73
CA GLY A 776 7.17 0.30 21.25
C GLY A 776 8.33 -0.12 20.31
N TRP A 777 8.69 0.73 19.36
CA TRP A 777 9.93 0.67 18.57
C TRP A 777 10.34 2.08 18.12
N LYS A 778 11.62 2.25 17.77
CA LYS A 778 12.17 3.47 17.16
C LYS A 778 12.81 3.15 15.82
N VAL A 779 12.60 4.01 14.83
CA VAL A 779 13.26 3.92 13.53
C VAL A 779 14.12 5.16 13.34
N ARG A 780 15.39 4.97 12.99
CA ARG A 780 16.28 6.06 12.56
C ARG A 780 16.79 5.76 11.16
N GLU A 781 16.73 6.75 10.29
CA GLU A 781 17.19 6.64 8.91
C GLU A 781 18.31 7.63 8.61
N GLY A 782 19.24 7.21 7.77
CA GLY A 782 20.39 7.96 7.30
C GLY A 782 21.55 8.01 8.28
N LEU A 783 22.68 8.50 7.77
CA LEU A 783 23.85 8.87 8.57
C LEU A 783 23.52 10.09 9.44
N ASN A 784 23.99 10.12 10.68
CA ASN A 784 23.91 11.34 11.48
C ASN A 784 24.79 12.45 10.85
N ASP A 785 24.51 13.71 11.17
CA ASP A 785 25.16 14.84 10.48
C ASP A 785 26.67 14.92 10.74
N GLU A 786 27.13 14.46 11.89
CA GLU A 786 28.57 14.35 12.22
C GLU A 786 29.27 13.32 11.35
N TRP A 787 28.72 12.10 11.22
CA TRP A 787 29.25 11.07 10.31
C TRP A 787 29.19 11.55 8.87
N ARG A 788 28.09 12.17 8.43
CA ARG A 788 28.04 12.78 7.09
C ARG A 788 29.13 13.82 6.89
N GLY A 789 29.37 14.65 7.89
CA GLY A 789 30.37 15.70 7.82
C GLY A 789 31.79 15.14 7.70
N ILE A 790 32.14 14.19 8.57
CA ILE A 790 33.45 13.52 8.57
C ILE A 790 33.67 12.75 7.26
N LEU A 791 32.67 11.97 6.84
CA LEU A 791 32.78 11.12 5.66
C LEU A 791 32.82 11.91 4.34
N ASN A 792 32.24 13.12 4.32
CA ASN A 792 32.31 14.04 3.18
C ASN A 792 33.46 15.06 3.29
N GLY A 793 34.23 15.05 4.39
CA GLY A 793 35.33 15.99 4.62
C GLY A 793 34.88 17.45 4.78
N THR A 794 33.67 17.68 5.31
CA THR A 794 33.11 19.02 5.57
C THR A 794 33.24 19.49 7.01
N ILE A 795 33.75 18.62 7.90
CA ILE A 795 34.16 18.86 9.29
C ILE A 795 35.59 18.33 9.41
#